data_AF-G8JT72-F1
#
_entry.id   AF-G8JT72-F1
#
_cell.length_a   1.000
_cell.length_b   1.000
_cell.length_c   1.000
_cell.angle_alpha   90.00
_cell.angle_beta   90.00
_cell.angle_gamma   90.00
#
_symmetry.space_group_name_H-M   'P 1'
#
loop_
_entity.id
_entity.type
_entity.pdbx_description
1 polymer ?
#
loop_
_entity_poly.entity_id
_entity_poly.type
_entity_poly.pdbx_seq_one_letter_code
_entity_poly.pdbx_strand_id
1 'polypeptide(L)'
;MAGKKNKPKNQWTSSGGGSGGSGKKGEVVQGERLQAVVLTDSFETRFMPLTHEKPRCLIPLANVPLIEYTLEFLAKAGASEVYLICASHADQIQEYIDNSKWNLPWSPFKVSTIISLESRSVGDAMRDLDNRGLITGDFVLVSGDLVTNMEFEKALETHKSKRAEDKDHIVTMCLSKATQFHKTRSHEPAIFMLDKSNNRCLYYQDIPLASSKNKTAIDIDPELLESVEEFSLRNDLIDCHIDICSPHVPAIFQENFDYQYLRRDFVKGVLSSDLLKKHIYAYITDEYAARAESWQTYDAISQDFLARWCYPLVLNTNLLEDQTYSYESKHIYKEKDVILAQSCKIGKCTAIGSGSTIGEGTFIENSVIGRNCQIGANIKIINSYIWENTIIMDGSVVTHSIVASGARLGSGVNLEDGCVIGFNVVIDDCKTIPSGTRISATPVTSVHSDLYSNSYGTDQEDSDREEELSAKKAAPKATELVGENGIGYIFESDDSDDSDETEDGDGIGTNTLCYKMDELYLSDVSINSAAGAKSKKRRTMSTTSYYTDREDDSDGSDEEENFEKEAIATVERAMEHNHDLDTALLELNTLRMSMNVTYHEVRTATVISMLKRVYHFIATQTLGPKEAVTKVFSQWGKLFERQAFDLQERADLMNIIMSRVIVQNFERPEFILFNVYNCLYETDILEEDVIYTWWASIQTPSSPPPPITSLTAKWVDWLKNADEESSEEVSDDASDEA
;
A
#
# COMPACT_ATOMS: atom_id res chain seq x y z
N MET A 1 -39.77 73.66 -13.25
CA MET A 1 -39.58 72.95 -14.53
C MET A 1 -38.35 72.06 -14.40
N ALA A 2 -38.47 70.82 -14.90
CA ALA A 2 -37.53 69.69 -14.88
C ALA A 2 -36.04 70.08 -15.02
N GLY A 3 -35.03 69.37 -14.50
CA GLY A 3 -34.93 68.05 -13.88
C GLY A 3 -33.45 67.67 -14.02
N LYS A 4 -32.67 67.75 -12.93
CA LYS A 4 -31.23 67.41 -12.93
C LYS A 4 -31.04 66.07 -12.20
N LYS A 5 -30.61 65.05 -12.94
CA LYS A 5 -30.15 63.76 -12.40
C LYS A 5 -28.84 63.98 -11.62
N ASN A 6 -28.88 63.66 -10.34
CA ASN A 6 -27.71 63.55 -9.46
C ASN A 6 -26.95 62.25 -9.76
N LYS A 7 -25.67 62.37 -10.13
CA LYS A 7 -24.63 61.40 -9.75
C LYS A 7 -23.91 61.97 -8.53
N PRO A 8 -23.88 61.30 -7.36
CA PRO A 8 -23.04 61.76 -6.27
C PRO A 8 -21.57 61.41 -6.51
N LYS A 9 -20.74 62.45 -6.37
CA LYS A 9 -19.29 62.39 -6.18
C LYS A 9 -18.99 61.84 -4.78
N ASN A 10 -18.02 60.95 -4.65
CA ASN A 10 -17.23 60.90 -3.41
C ASN A 10 -15.95 61.69 -3.63
N GLN A 11 -15.93 62.83 -2.94
CA GLN A 11 -14.85 63.79 -2.84
C GLN A 11 -14.21 63.52 -1.48
N TRP A 12 -12.98 63.02 -1.44
CA TRP A 12 -12.20 63.07 -0.21
C TRP A 12 -11.38 64.36 -0.21
N THR A 13 -11.71 65.21 0.74
CA THR A 13 -11.03 66.46 1.07
C THR A 13 -9.71 66.17 1.78
N SER A 14 -8.65 66.78 1.27
CA SER A 14 -7.40 67.00 1.97
C SER A 14 -7.58 68.01 3.11
N SER A 15 -7.16 67.65 4.32
CA SER A 15 -6.70 68.61 5.32
C SER A 15 -5.60 67.97 6.15
N GLY A 16 -4.39 68.53 6.05
CA GLY A 16 -3.21 68.11 6.79
C GLY A 16 -3.18 68.59 8.24
N GLY A 17 -2.20 68.05 8.97
CA GLY A 17 -1.80 68.48 10.30
C GLY A 17 -0.94 67.40 10.95
N GLY A 18 0.38 67.51 10.83
CA GLY A 18 1.33 66.50 11.31
C GLY A 18 1.84 66.70 12.74
N SER A 19 2.30 65.59 13.30
CA SER A 19 3.43 65.41 14.23
C SER A 19 3.64 63.89 14.28
N GLY A 20 4.80 63.24 14.16
CA GLY A 20 6.20 63.60 14.29
C GLY A 20 6.84 62.39 15.00
N GLY A 21 7.56 61.50 14.29
CA GLY A 21 8.20 60.35 14.95
C GLY A 21 8.75 59.26 14.00
N SER A 22 10.05 59.37 13.71
CA SER A 22 11.01 58.32 13.29
C SER A 22 10.65 57.35 12.16
N GLY A 23 11.38 57.48 11.04
CA GLY A 23 11.30 56.57 9.91
C GLY A 23 11.76 55.14 10.22
N LYS A 24 10.94 54.19 9.81
CA LYS A 24 11.39 52.90 9.26
C LYS A 24 11.10 52.93 7.77
N LYS A 25 12.13 52.66 6.96
CA LYS A 25 12.00 52.44 5.52
C LYS A 25 10.87 51.43 5.30
N GLY A 26 9.87 51.80 4.50
CA GLY A 26 8.81 50.88 4.11
C GLY A 26 9.42 49.73 3.32
N GLU A 27 9.41 48.54 3.91
CA GLU A 27 9.33 47.32 3.13
C GLU A 27 8.08 47.44 2.26
N VAL A 28 8.27 47.37 0.95
CA VAL A 28 7.19 47.04 0.05
C VAL A 28 6.77 45.63 0.45
N VAL A 29 5.63 45.48 1.12
CA VAL A 29 5.02 44.18 1.36
C VAL A 29 4.68 43.62 -0.02
N GLN A 30 5.59 42.83 -0.59
CA GLN A 30 5.26 41.92 -1.68
C GLN A 30 4.18 41.02 -1.11
N GLY A 31 2.95 41.12 -1.64
CA GLY A 31 1.92 40.13 -1.32
C GLY A 31 2.51 38.74 -1.56
N GLU A 32 2.40 37.86 -0.56
CA GLU A 32 2.86 36.48 -0.66
C GLU A 32 2.29 35.86 -1.93
N ARG A 33 3.17 35.45 -2.85
CA ARG A 33 2.76 34.76 -4.07
C ARG A 33 2.38 33.35 -3.68
N LEU A 34 1.14 32.96 -3.96
CA LEU A 34 0.69 31.59 -3.73
C LEU A 34 1.35 30.68 -4.77
N GLN A 35 2.20 29.76 -4.30
CA GLN A 35 2.79 28.71 -5.11
C GLN A 35 1.91 27.46 -5.02
N ALA A 36 1.77 26.72 -6.11
CA ALA A 36 1.08 25.44 -6.14
C ALA A 36 1.99 24.36 -6.71
N VAL A 37 1.94 23.18 -6.11
CA VAL A 37 2.65 21.98 -6.54
C VAL A 37 1.58 20.96 -6.92
N VAL A 38 1.62 20.50 -8.16
CA VAL A 38 0.71 19.48 -8.67
C VAL A 38 1.50 18.21 -8.91
N LEU A 39 1.10 17.15 -8.21
CA LEU A 39 1.56 15.80 -8.45
C LEU A 39 0.81 15.25 -9.67
N THR A 40 1.47 15.20 -10.84
CA THR A 40 0.82 14.74 -12.08
C THR A 40 0.69 13.23 -12.15
N ASP A 41 1.51 12.53 -11.37
CA ASP A 41 1.49 11.10 -11.17
C ASP A 41 1.15 10.77 -9.71
N SER A 42 0.31 9.76 -9.51
CA SER A 42 -0.01 9.23 -8.17
C SER A 42 0.87 8.04 -7.79
N PHE A 43 1.70 7.53 -8.71
CA PHE A 43 2.53 6.35 -8.51
C PHE A 43 1.72 5.06 -8.24
N GLU A 44 0.44 5.06 -8.64
CA GLU A 44 -0.47 3.93 -8.45
C GLU A 44 -0.71 3.18 -9.76
N THR A 45 -0.85 1.86 -9.68
CA THR A 45 -1.06 1.00 -10.86
C THR A 45 -2.54 0.81 -11.25
N ARG A 46 -3.50 1.39 -10.50
CA ARG A 46 -4.96 1.12 -10.62
C ARG A 46 -5.54 1.29 -12.03
N PHE A 47 -5.03 2.26 -12.80
CA PHE A 47 -5.49 2.56 -14.16
C PHE A 47 -4.76 1.72 -15.24
N MET A 48 -3.93 0.75 -14.86
CA MET A 48 -3.40 -0.22 -15.82
C MET A 48 -4.54 -1.05 -16.44
N PRO A 49 -4.51 -1.27 -17.77
CA PRO A 49 -3.37 -1.07 -18.68
C PRO A 49 -3.27 0.31 -19.35
N LEU A 50 -4.23 1.22 -19.17
CA LEU A 50 -4.29 2.49 -19.91
C LEU A 50 -3.16 3.45 -19.55
N THR A 51 -2.73 3.47 -18.29
CA THR A 51 -1.64 4.33 -17.83
C THR A 51 -0.27 3.97 -18.37
N HIS A 52 -0.11 2.78 -18.96
CA HIS A 52 1.16 2.39 -19.59
C HIS A 52 1.48 3.25 -20.82
N GLU A 53 0.47 3.65 -21.60
CA GLU A 53 0.69 4.45 -22.82
C GLU A 53 0.56 5.95 -22.60
N LYS A 54 -0.39 6.38 -21.76
CA LYS A 54 -0.64 7.79 -21.44
C LYS A 54 -0.72 8.01 -19.94
N PRO A 55 -0.13 9.10 -19.41
CA PRO A 55 -0.21 9.38 -17.99
C PRO A 55 -1.64 9.71 -17.57
N ARG A 56 -1.96 9.40 -16.30
CA ARG A 56 -3.31 9.51 -15.75
C ARG A 56 -3.90 10.92 -15.84
N CYS A 57 -3.08 11.95 -15.64
CA CYS A 57 -3.49 13.35 -15.72
C CYS A 57 -3.98 13.78 -17.13
N LEU A 58 -3.61 13.04 -18.19
CA LEU A 58 -4.03 13.29 -19.56
C LEU A 58 -5.23 12.44 -20.00
N ILE A 59 -5.76 11.57 -19.12
CA ILE A 59 -6.98 10.81 -19.40
C ILE A 59 -8.17 11.79 -19.54
N PRO A 60 -9.00 11.66 -20.59
CA PRO A 60 -10.06 12.63 -20.88
C PRO A 60 -11.35 12.34 -20.09
N LEU A 61 -11.68 13.21 -19.12
CA LEU A 61 -12.98 13.22 -18.44
C LEU A 61 -13.93 14.17 -19.18
N ALA A 62 -15.04 13.65 -19.70
CA ALA A 62 -16.00 14.41 -20.51
C ALA A 62 -15.33 15.15 -21.70
N ASN A 63 -14.41 14.46 -22.39
CA ASN A 63 -13.65 14.95 -23.56
C ASN A 63 -12.69 16.12 -23.27
N VAL A 64 -12.32 16.32 -22.00
CA VAL A 64 -11.29 17.27 -21.55
C VAL A 64 -10.28 16.50 -20.69
N PRO A 65 -8.96 16.65 -20.91
CA PRO A 65 -7.95 16.04 -20.04
C PRO A 65 -8.11 16.44 -18.57
N LEU A 66 -7.93 15.50 -17.63
CA LEU A 66 -8.13 15.73 -16.20
C LEU A 66 -7.32 16.92 -15.65
N ILE A 67 -6.09 17.12 -16.15
CA ILE A 67 -5.21 18.20 -15.71
C ILE A 67 -5.84 19.59 -15.89
N GLU A 68 -6.67 19.82 -16.91
CA GLU A 68 -7.30 21.13 -17.14
C GLU A 68 -8.25 21.52 -16.01
N TYR A 69 -8.98 20.56 -15.45
CA TYR A 69 -9.87 20.82 -14.31
C TYR A 69 -9.08 21.26 -13.08
N THR A 70 -7.92 20.64 -12.84
CA THR A 70 -7.03 21.04 -11.73
C THR A 70 -6.40 22.41 -11.95
N LEU A 71 -5.93 22.70 -13.17
CA LEU A 71 -5.32 23.98 -13.50
C LEU A 71 -6.34 25.13 -13.46
N GLU A 72 -7.58 24.89 -13.88
CA GLU A 72 -8.66 25.88 -13.75
C GLU A 72 -9.05 26.14 -12.29
N PHE A 73 -9.09 25.09 -11.47
CA PHE A 73 -9.26 25.25 -10.03
C PHE A 73 -8.15 26.11 -9.43
N LEU A 74 -6.88 25.85 -9.78
CA LEU A 74 -5.74 26.65 -9.32
C LEU A 74 -5.77 28.10 -9.85
N ALA A 75 -6.28 28.31 -11.07
CA ALA A 75 -6.50 29.64 -11.62
C ALA A 75 -7.53 30.42 -10.80
N LYS A 76 -8.65 29.77 -10.46
CA LYS A 76 -9.70 30.34 -9.59
C LYS A 76 -9.19 30.60 -8.18
N ALA A 77 -8.29 29.75 -7.67
CA ALA A 77 -7.63 29.91 -6.39
C ALA A 77 -6.65 31.10 -6.34
N GLY A 78 -6.23 31.64 -7.49
CA GLY A 78 -5.29 32.76 -7.57
C GLY A 78 -3.83 32.36 -7.38
N ALA A 79 -3.45 31.13 -7.74
CA ALA A 79 -2.05 30.72 -7.77
C ALA A 79 -1.24 31.61 -8.73
N SER A 80 0.02 31.88 -8.40
CA SER A 80 0.95 32.68 -9.23
C SER A 80 1.95 31.82 -10.00
N GLU A 81 2.40 30.73 -9.39
CA GLU A 81 3.36 29.77 -9.95
C GLU A 81 2.86 28.35 -9.69
N VAL A 82 2.88 27.52 -10.72
CA VAL A 82 2.45 26.12 -10.65
C VAL A 82 3.62 25.23 -11.07
N TYR A 83 4.01 24.31 -10.19
CA TYR A 83 5.03 23.30 -10.44
C TYR A 83 4.36 21.95 -10.70
N LEU A 84 4.55 21.40 -11.90
CA LEU A 84 4.04 20.08 -12.28
C LEU A 84 5.15 19.05 -12.08
N ILE A 85 5.03 18.18 -11.09
CA ILE A 85 6.00 17.11 -10.88
C ILE A 85 5.61 15.92 -11.75
N CYS A 86 6.47 15.57 -12.70
CA CYS A 86 6.25 14.54 -13.71
C CYS A 86 7.29 13.44 -13.57
N ALA A 87 6.85 12.20 -13.38
CA ALA A 87 7.70 11.02 -13.34
C ALA A 87 7.53 10.19 -14.62
N SER A 88 6.34 9.61 -14.80
CA SER A 88 6.00 8.86 -16.01
C SER A 88 5.62 9.77 -17.18
N HIS A 89 6.05 9.40 -18.39
CA HIS A 89 5.70 10.07 -19.66
C HIS A 89 5.85 11.61 -19.64
N ALA A 90 6.92 12.11 -19.02
CA ALA A 90 7.14 13.55 -18.86
C ALA A 90 7.12 14.33 -20.18
N ASP A 91 7.64 13.74 -21.26
CA ASP A 91 7.65 14.35 -22.59
C ASP A 91 6.24 14.64 -23.11
N GLN A 92 5.28 13.72 -22.91
CA GLN A 92 3.89 13.91 -23.34
C GLN A 92 3.20 15.03 -22.54
N ILE A 93 3.49 15.10 -21.23
CA ILE A 93 2.94 16.16 -20.37
C ILE A 93 3.52 17.51 -20.78
N GLN A 94 4.82 17.57 -21.04
CA GLN A 94 5.47 18.80 -21.48
C GLN A 94 4.92 19.27 -22.84
N GLU A 95 4.80 18.37 -23.81
CA GLU A 95 4.21 18.68 -25.12
C GLU A 95 2.77 19.19 -24.99
N TYR A 96 1.98 18.57 -24.11
CA TYR A 96 0.61 19.02 -23.83
C TYR A 96 0.59 20.43 -23.24
N ILE A 97 1.43 20.71 -22.24
CA ILE A 97 1.50 22.01 -21.56
C ILE A 97 2.02 23.11 -22.51
N ASP A 98 3.00 22.80 -23.36
CA ASP A 98 3.55 23.73 -24.34
C ASP A 98 2.47 24.18 -25.36
N ASN A 99 1.58 23.26 -25.75
CA ASN A 99 0.43 23.53 -26.62
C ASN A 99 -0.77 24.13 -25.89
N SER A 100 -0.81 24.05 -24.56
CA SER A 100 -1.95 24.51 -23.76
C SER A 100 -2.05 26.04 -23.66
N LYS A 101 -3.24 26.52 -23.27
CA LYS A 101 -3.47 27.94 -22.98
C LYS A 101 -2.64 28.51 -21.83
N TRP A 102 -2.05 27.64 -21.00
CA TRP A 102 -1.37 28.03 -19.76
C TRP A 102 0.06 28.54 -19.99
N ASN A 103 0.70 28.17 -21.11
CA ASN A 103 2.02 28.66 -21.50
C ASN A 103 1.98 30.08 -22.10
N LEU A 104 0.79 30.60 -22.38
CA LEU A 104 0.62 31.90 -23.02
C LEU A 104 0.88 33.05 -22.03
N PRO A 105 1.44 34.20 -22.47
CA PRO A 105 1.81 35.29 -21.56
C PRO A 105 0.67 35.95 -20.76
N TRP A 106 -0.58 35.70 -21.15
CA TRP A 106 -1.77 36.23 -20.47
C TRP A 106 -2.39 35.24 -19.47
N SER A 107 -1.76 34.08 -19.26
CA SER A 107 -2.20 33.14 -18.23
C SER A 107 -2.04 33.76 -16.83
N PRO A 108 -2.91 33.40 -15.87
CA PRO A 108 -2.86 33.97 -14.52
C PRO A 108 -1.64 33.50 -13.72
N PHE A 109 -1.05 32.36 -14.08
CA PHE A 109 0.13 31.79 -13.43
C PHE A 109 1.14 31.26 -14.44
N LYS A 110 2.39 31.17 -14.01
CA LYS A 110 3.44 30.49 -14.78
C LYS A 110 3.48 29.01 -14.42
N VAL A 111 3.35 28.13 -15.43
CA VAL A 111 3.54 26.68 -15.28
C VAL A 111 4.99 26.32 -15.50
N SER A 112 5.57 25.49 -14.64
CA SER A 112 6.91 24.91 -14.82
C SER A 112 6.84 23.40 -14.58
N THR A 113 7.29 22.61 -15.54
CA THR A 113 7.38 21.15 -15.40
C THR A 113 8.70 20.76 -14.73
N ILE A 114 8.62 19.90 -13.72
CA ILE A 114 9.75 19.32 -13.01
C ILE A 114 9.78 17.84 -13.38
N ILE A 115 10.83 17.45 -14.10
CA ILE A 115 11.07 16.05 -14.44
C ILE A 115 11.85 15.42 -13.28
N SER A 116 11.26 14.40 -12.67
CA SER A 116 11.96 13.50 -11.74
C SER A 116 11.77 12.06 -12.20
N LEU A 117 12.82 11.49 -12.80
CA LEU A 117 12.82 10.11 -13.29
C LEU A 117 13.00 9.09 -12.16
N GLU A 118 13.56 9.52 -11.03
CA GLU A 118 13.89 8.65 -9.89
C GLU A 118 12.76 8.60 -8.86
N SER A 119 11.84 9.57 -8.86
CA SER A 119 10.71 9.57 -7.92
C SER A 119 9.79 8.39 -8.20
N ARG A 120 9.65 7.51 -7.21
CA ARG A 120 8.69 6.39 -7.22
C ARG A 120 7.54 6.58 -6.22
N SER A 121 7.66 7.60 -5.37
CA SER A 121 6.68 7.91 -4.34
C SER A 121 6.44 9.41 -4.24
N VAL A 122 5.34 9.78 -3.58
CA VAL A 122 5.04 11.18 -3.26
C VAL A 122 6.12 11.75 -2.34
N GLY A 123 6.64 10.95 -1.41
CA GLY A 123 7.74 11.34 -0.54
C GLY A 123 8.99 11.75 -1.30
N ASP A 124 9.40 10.97 -2.30
CA ASP A 124 10.57 11.29 -3.14
C ASP A 124 10.37 12.56 -3.96
N ALA A 125 9.17 12.75 -4.52
CA ALA A 125 8.82 13.98 -5.23
C ALA A 125 8.93 15.22 -4.32
N MET A 126 8.57 15.10 -3.04
CA MET A 126 8.69 16.19 -2.07
C MET A 126 10.15 16.45 -1.67
N ARG A 127 10.97 15.41 -1.53
CA ARG A 127 12.41 15.51 -1.27
C ARG A 127 13.14 16.20 -2.41
N ASP A 128 12.84 15.82 -3.64
CA ASP A 128 13.39 16.45 -4.84
C ASP A 128 13.03 17.93 -4.94
N LEU A 129 11.81 18.26 -4.52
CA LEU A 129 11.36 19.63 -4.47
C LEU A 129 12.10 20.46 -3.41
N ASP A 130 12.40 19.87 -2.24
CA ASP A 130 13.22 20.51 -1.19
C ASP A 130 14.67 20.71 -1.65
N ASN A 131 15.27 19.68 -2.26
CA ASN A 131 16.62 19.72 -2.84
C ASN A 131 16.79 20.86 -3.86
N ARG A 132 15.72 21.22 -4.57
CA ARG A 132 15.71 22.34 -5.53
C ARG A 132 15.46 23.70 -4.88
N GLY A 133 14.93 23.75 -3.65
CA GLY A 133 14.72 24.98 -2.88
C GLY A 133 13.75 25.98 -3.53
N LEU A 134 12.72 25.49 -4.23
CA LEU A 134 11.79 26.33 -5.02
C LEU A 134 10.68 26.98 -4.18
N ILE A 135 10.37 26.40 -3.02
CA ILE A 135 9.27 26.84 -2.17
C ILE A 135 9.75 27.92 -1.21
N THR A 136 9.03 29.04 -1.18
CA THR A 136 9.38 30.21 -0.34
C THR A 136 8.39 30.48 0.78
N GLY A 137 7.15 30.00 0.66
CA GLY A 137 6.07 30.24 1.61
C GLY A 137 5.04 29.13 1.63
N ASP A 138 3.82 29.43 2.07
CA ASP A 138 2.73 28.48 2.06
C ASP A 138 2.36 28.13 0.62
N PHE A 139 2.25 26.84 0.36
CA PHE A 139 1.98 26.33 -0.97
C PHE A 139 0.82 25.33 -0.92
N VAL A 140 0.16 25.19 -2.07
CA VAL A 140 -0.92 24.22 -2.23
C VAL A 140 -0.33 22.96 -2.84
N LEU A 141 -0.49 21.83 -2.18
CA LEU A 141 -0.20 20.51 -2.74
C LEU A 141 -1.52 19.92 -3.27
N VAL A 142 -1.55 19.63 -4.56
CA VAL A 142 -2.72 19.10 -5.26
C VAL A 142 -2.32 17.92 -6.11
N SER A 143 -3.25 16.99 -6.29
CA SER A 143 -3.11 15.88 -7.23
C SER A 143 -3.71 16.22 -8.60
N GLY A 144 -3.06 15.82 -9.69
CA GLY A 144 -3.40 16.21 -11.06
C GLY A 144 -4.71 15.64 -11.64
N ASP A 145 -5.48 14.91 -10.84
CA ASP A 145 -6.70 14.16 -11.19
C ASP A 145 -7.94 14.63 -10.40
N LEU A 146 -7.87 15.82 -9.81
CA LEU A 146 -8.92 16.42 -9.00
C LEU A 146 -9.97 17.15 -9.84
N VAL A 147 -11.24 16.99 -9.47
CA VAL A 147 -12.35 17.83 -9.95
C VAL A 147 -13.06 18.46 -8.76
N THR A 148 -13.08 19.80 -8.72
CA THR A 148 -13.71 20.53 -7.62
C THR A 148 -14.27 21.87 -8.04
N ASN A 149 -15.32 22.32 -7.35
CA ASN A 149 -15.85 23.69 -7.44
C ASN A 149 -15.56 24.55 -6.21
N MET A 150 -14.73 24.04 -5.28
CA MET A 150 -14.51 24.63 -3.97
C MET A 150 -14.04 26.10 -4.02
N GLU A 151 -14.52 26.92 -3.08
CA GLU A 151 -14.02 28.28 -2.83
C GLU A 151 -12.74 28.25 -2.01
N PHE A 152 -11.60 28.25 -2.70
CA PHE A 152 -10.28 28.12 -2.07
C PHE A 152 -9.88 29.29 -1.15
N GLU A 153 -10.37 30.51 -1.40
CA GLU A 153 -10.03 31.70 -0.61
C GLU A 153 -10.37 31.51 0.88
N LYS A 154 -11.53 30.92 1.19
CA LYS A 154 -11.94 30.60 2.56
C LYS A 154 -10.99 29.60 3.23
N ALA A 155 -10.58 28.56 2.51
CA ALA A 155 -9.64 27.57 3.03
C ALA A 155 -8.29 28.21 3.36
N LEU A 156 -7.77 29.07 2.47
CA LEU A 156 -6.52 29.81 2.70
C LEU A 156 -6.62 30.76 3.90
N GLU A 157 -7.72 31.50 4.05
CA GLU A 157 -7.94 32.39 5.20
C GLU A 157 -7.95 31.60 6.51
N THR A 158 -8.62 30.44 6.55
CA THR A 158 -8.63 29.57 7.74
C THR A 158 -7.24 29.05 8.07
N HIS A 159 -6.45 28.65 7.07
CA HIS A 159 -5.07 28.22 7.24
C HIS A 159 -4.22 29.35 7.85
N LYS A 160 -4.31 30.57 7.29
CA LYS A 160 -3.55 31.73 7.81
C LYS A 160 -3.97 32.12 9.23
N SER A 161 -5.26 32.05 9.55
CA SER A 161 -5.75 32.29 10.91
C SER A 161 -5.23 31.26 11.89
N LYS A 162 -5.25 29.97 11.52
CA LYS A 162 -4.76 28.89 12.38
C LYS A 162 -3.25 28.94 12.57
N ARG A 163 -2.51 29.31 11.53
CA ARG A 163 -1.06 29.54 11.65
C ARG A 163 -0.69 30.72 12.54
N ALA A 164 -1.56 31.73 12.62
CA ALA A 164 -1.35 32.86 13.52
C ALA A 164 -1.63 32.50 14.99
N GLU A 165 -2.57 31.58 15.24
CA GLU A 165 -2.88 31.02 16.56
C GLU A 165 -1.81 30.02 17.01
N ASP A 166 -1.41 29.12 16.11
CA ASP A 166 -0.49 28.02 16.36
C ASP A 166 0.68 28.04 15.37
N LYS A 167 1.90 28.11 15.93
CA LYS A 167 3.14 28.10 15.14
C LYS A 167 3.54 26.69 14.68
N ASP A 168 3.01 25.66 15.34
CA ASP A 168 3.29 24.27 15.04
C ASP A 168 2.27 23.68 14.04
N HIS A 169 1.41 24.53 13.49
CA HIS A 169 0.53 24.23 12.36
C HIS A 169 1.32 23.98 11.08
N ILE A 170 1.13 22.81 10.48
CA ILE A 170 1.84 22.42 9.26
C ILE A 170 0.94 22.28 8.05
N VAL A 171 -0.16 21.53 8.17
CA VAL A 171 -1.01 21.18 7.03
C VAL A 171 -2.46 21.48 7.36
N THR A 172 -3.18 22.08 6.40
CA THR A 172 -4.63 22.09 6.38
C THR A 172 -5.13 21.19 5.25
N MET A 173 -5.76 20.07 5.62
CA MET A 173 -6.38 19.12 4.69
C MET A 173 -7.78 19.57 4.32
N CYS A 174 -8.10 19.65 3.03
CA CYS A 174 -9.47 19.95 2.60
C CYS A 174 -10.25 18.65 2.38
N LEU A 175 -11.36 18.50 3.10
CA LEU A 175 -12.25 17.33 3.03
C LEU A 175 -13.65 17.78 2.59
N SER A 176 -14.31 17.00 1.75
CA SER A 176 -15.70 17.24 1.37
C SER A 176 -16.64 16.35 2.18
N LYS A 177 -17.80 16.86 2.57
CA LYS A 177 -18.84 16.04 3.23
C LYS A 177 -19.58 15.25 2.17
N ALA A 178 -19.71 13.95 2.41
CA ALA A 178 -20.53 13.06 1.61
C ALA A 178 -21.45 12.23 2.49
N THR A 179 -22.52 11.71 1.89
CA THR A 179 -23.34 10.70 2.57
C THR A 179 -22.56 9.39 2.64
N GLN A 180 -22.83 8.57 3.66
CA GLN A 180 -22.12 7.29 3.89
C GLN A 180 -22.15 6.33 2.70
N PHE A 181 -23.13 6.48 1.80
CA PHE A 181 -23.36 5.61 0.63
C PHE A 181 -23.09 6.33 -0.70
N HIS A 182 -22.29 7.41 -0.71
CA HIS A 182 -22.06 8.18 -1.93
C HIS A 182 -21.21 7.40 -2.94
N LYS A 183 -21.65 7.36 -4.21
CA LYS A 183 -21.01 6.60 -5.30
C LYS A 183 -19.59 7.07 -5.64
N THR A 184 -19.25 8.32 -5.32
CA THR A 184 -17.91 8.88 -5.54
C THR A 184 -16.91 8.46 -4.47
N ARG A 185 -17.33 7.70 -3.46
CA ARG A 185 -16.42 7.20 -2.45
C ARG A 185 -15.51 6.14 -3.06
N SER A 186 -14.22 6.30 -2.82
CA SER A 186 -13.19 5.38 -3.27
C SER A 186 -13.18 4.07 -2.46
N HIS A 187 -12.37 3.14 -2.96
CA HIS A 187 -12.04 1.84 -2.37
C HIS A 187 -11.33 1.98 -1.00
N GLU A 188 -10.78 3.16 -0.68
CA GLU A 188 -10.13 3.46 0.61
C GLU A 188 -10.99 4.39 1.47
N PRO A 189 -12.02 3.87 2.16
CA PRO A 189 -12.74 4.63 3.16
C PRO A 189 -11.83 5.01 4.34
N ALA A 190 -11.48 6.29 4.44
CA ALA A 190 -10.77 6.82 5.60
C ALA A 190 -11.71 7.21 6.76
N ILE A 191 -11.26 6.97 7.99
CA ILE A 191 -11.84 7.55 9.20
C ILE A 191 -10.98 8.72 9.64
N PHE A 192 -11.65 9.84 9.89
CA PHE A 192 -11.05 11.03 10.49
C PHE A 192 -11.59 11.21 11.90
N MET A 193 -10.67 11.28 12.86
CA MET A 193 -10.99 11.73 14.21
C MET A 193 -10.58 13.19 14.35
N LEU A 194 -11.57 14.06 14.51
CA LEU A 194 -11.39 15.51 14.56
C LEU A 194 -11.80 16.06 15.92
N ASP A 195 -11.01 16.98 16.46
CA ASP A 195 -11.41 17.84 17.57
C ASP A 195 -12.55 18.77 17.12
N LYS A 196 -13.63 18.82 17.90
CA LYS A 196 -14.83 19.57 17.55
C LYS A 196 -14.66 21.09 17.72
N SER A 197 -13.73 21.52 18.58
CA SER A 197 -13.49 22.94 18.84
C SER A 197 -12.64 23.60 17.75
N ASN A 198 -11.63 22.87 17.28
CA ASN A 198 -10.57 23.40 16.43
C ASN A 198 -10.48 22.75 15.05
N ASN A 199 -11.24 21.68 14.80
CA ASN A 199 -11.10 20.80 13.62
C ASN A 199 -9.67 20.29 13.43
N ARG A 200 -8.93 20.08 14.52
CA ARG A 200 -7.61 19.44 14.51
C ARG A 200 -7.79 17.95 14.23
N CYS A 201 -7.03 17.41 13.30
CA CYS A 201 -6.98 15.97 13.07
C CYS A 201 -6.13 15.33 14.17
N LEU A 202 -6.70 14.34 14.86
CA LEU A 202 -6.06 13.61 15.96
C LEU A 202 -5.61 12.23 15.52
N TYR A 203 -6.47 11.56 14.74
CA TYR A 203 -6.24 10.22 14.27
C TYR A 203 -6.77 10.06 12.85
N TYR A 204 -6.00 9.32 12.06
CA TYR A 204 -6.29 8.98 10.67
C TYR A 204 -6.01 7.50 10.47
N GLN A 205 -6.97 6.78 9.87
CA GLN A 205 -6.77 5.41 9.46
C GLN A 205 -7.64 5.08 8.25
N ASP A 206 -7.04 4.36 7.31
CA ASP A 206 -7.74 3.75 6.19
C ASP A 206 -8.39 2.43 6.64
N ILE A 207 -9.67 2.25 6.32
CA ILE A 207 -10.36 0.97 6.51
C ILE A 207 -10.25 0.20 5.19
N PRO A 208 -9.89 -1.09 5.22
CA PRO A 208 -10.00 -1.92 4.02
C PRO A 208 -11.47 -2.13 3.63
N LEU A 209 -11.68 -2.64 2.42
CA LEU A 209 -13.01 -2.78 1.84
C LEU A 209 -13.98 -3.59 2.70
N ALA A 210 -15.28 -3.25 2.59
CA ALA A 210 -16.36 -4.03 3.18
C ALA A 210 -16.42 -5.50 2.67
N SER A 211 -15.74 -5.81 1.55
CA SER A 211 -15.58 -7.16 1.03
C SER A 211 -14.56 -7.99 1.82
N SER A 212 -13.56 -7.35 2.42
CA SER A 212 -12.53 -8.04 3.22
C SER A 212 -13.01 -8.17 4.67
N LYS A 213 -13.11 -9.41 5.15
CA LYS A 213 -13.47 -9.70 6.55
C LYS A 213 -12.31 -9.49 7.53
N ASN A 214 -11.13 -9.14 7.05
CA ASN A 214 -9.89 -9.24 7.84
C ASN A 214 -9.71 -8.11 8.85
N LYS A 215 -10.28 -6.91 8.62
CA LYS A 215 -10.15 -5.78 9.58
C LYS A 215 -11.52 -5.13 9.86
N THR A 216 -12.27 -5.71 10.79
CA THR A 216 -13.55 -5.16 11.26
C THR A 216 -13.41 -4.24 12.49
N ALA A 217 -12.20 -4.02 12.99
CA ALA A 217 -11.90 -3.26 14.20
C ALA A 217 -10.95 -2.10 13.91
N ILE A 218 -11.08 -1.04 14.70
CA ILE A 218 -10.26 0.17 14.66
C ILE A 218 -9.67 0.33 16.05
N ASP A 219 -8.35 0.39 16.12
CA ASP A 219 -7.62 0.56 17.37
C ASP A 219 -7.15 2.01 17.48
N ILE A 220 -7.51 2.66 18.58
CA ILE A 220 -7.18 4.07 18.84
C ILE A 220 -6.42 4.12 20.15
N ASP A 221 -5.22 4.70 20.10
CA ASP A 221 -4.38 4.85 21.28
C ASP A 221 -5.03 5.85 22.27
N PRO A 222 -5.23 5.46 23.54
CA PRO A 222 -5.91 6.31 24.52
C PRO A 222 -5.11 7.57 24.87
N GLU A 223 -3.79 7.59 24.65
CA GLU A 223 -2.93 8.74 24.92
C GLU A 223 -3.33 9.97 24.09
N LEU A 224 -3.83 9.76 22.86
CA LEU A 224 -4.33 10.83 22.00
C LEU A 224 -5.59 11.50 22.57
N LEU A 225 -6.33 10.79 23.43
CA LEU A 225 -7.59 11.25 24.02
C LEU A 225 -7.38 12.08 25.29
N GLU A 226 -6.25 11.94 25.99
CA GLU A 226 -6.02 12.62 27.26
C GLU A 226 -5.99 14.15 27.11
N SER A 227 -5.58 14.64 25.94
CA SER A 227 -5.44 16.07 25.66
C SER A 227 -6.70 16.76 25.13
N VAL A 228 -7.77 16.01 24.84
CA VAL A 228 -8.95 16.51 24.10
C VAL A 228 -10.24 16.28 24.88
N GLU A 229 -11.00 17.35 25.10
CA GLU A 229 -12.29 17.29 25.81
C GLU A 229 -13.44 16.77 24.93
N GLU A 230 -13.52 17.21 23.67
CA GLU A 230 -14.56 16.79 22.71
C GLU A 230 -13.95 16.43 21.36
N PHE A 231 -14.14 15.17 20.94
CA PHE A 231 -13.77 14.72 19.61
C PHE A 231 -14.97 14.14 18.85
N SER A 232 -14.87 14.15 17.53
CA SER A 232 -15.84 13.56 16.61
C SER A 232 -15.13 12.56 15.70
N LEU A 233 -15.63 11.33 15.69
CA LEU A 233 -15.17 10.30 14.76
C LEU A 233 -16.10 10.30 13.55
N ARG A 234 -15.54 10.56 12.37
CA ARG A 234 -16.28 10.80 11.14
C ARG A 234 -15.81 9.88 10.03
N ASN A 235 -16.77 9.18 9.43
CA ASN A 235 -16.60 8.32 8.26
C ASN A 235 -17.37 8.86 7.04
N ASP A 236 -17.87 10.08 7.12
CA ASP A 236 -18.69 10.76 6.12
C ASP A 236 -17.89 11.77 5.28
N LEU A 237 -16.57 11.77 5.41
CA LEU A 237 -15.68 12.70 4.72
C LEU A 237 -15.00 11.99 3.54
N ILE A 238 -14.95 12.67 2.39
CA ILE A 238 -14.18 12.27 1.23
C ILE A 238 -12.87 13.07 1.23
N ASP A 239 -11.76 12.36 1.07
CA ASP A 239 -10.46 13.00 0.88
C ASP A 239 -10.33 13.52 -0.55
N CYS A 240 -9.97 14.79 -0.67
CA CYS A 240 -9.82 15.47 -1.95
C CYS A 240 -8.35 15.62 -2.35
N HIS A 241 -7.41 15.31 -1.44
CA HIS A 241 -5.97 15.55 -1.63
C HIS A 241 -5.65 16.97 -2.12
N ILE A 242 -6.32 17.94 -1.50
CA ILE A 242 -5.97 19.35 -1.58
C ILE A 242 -5.45 19.74 -0.21
N ASP A 243 -4.15 19.92 -0.12
CA ASP A 243 -3.49 20.25 1.14
C ASP A 243 -2.82 21.61 1.04
N ILE A 244 -3.08 22.45 2.03
CA ILE A 244 -2.36 23.72 2.18
C ILE A 244 -1.23 23.45 3.15
N CYS A 245 -0.01 23.45 2.62
CA CYS A 245 1.20 23.05 3.31
C CYS A 245 2.07 24.26 3.64
N SER A 246 2.61 24.24 4.85
CA SER A 246 3.70 25.13 5.23
C SER A 246 5.02 24.67 4.57
N PRO A 247 6.01 25.56 4.43
CA PRO A 247 7.33 25.21 3.86
C PRO A 247 8.13 24.24 4.73
N HIS A 248 7.64 23.86 5.92
CA HIS A 248 8.27 22.84 6.76
C HIS A 248 7.97 21.40 6.30
N VAL A 249 6.92 21.19 5.51
CA VAL A 249 6.53 19.85 5.05
C VAL A 249 7.64 19.16 4.25
N PRO A 250 8.23 19.78 3.19
CA PRO A 250 9.28 19.12 2.42
C PRO A 250 10.50 18.72 3.27
N ALA A 251 10.89 19.57 4.23
CA ALA A 251 11.98 19.27 5.16
C ALA A 251 11.69 18.06 6.07
N ILE A 252 10.45 17.88 6.52
CA ILE A 252 10.05 16.70 7.30
C ILE A 252 10.14 15.43 6.44
N PHE A 253 9.77 15.50 5.16
CA PHE A 253 9.94 14.37 4.24
C PHE A 253 11.42 14.05 3.99
N GLN A 254 12.30 15.05 4.04
CA GLN A 254 13.74 14.87 3.90
C GLN A 254 14.38 14.22 5.15
N GLU A 255 13.89 14.54 6.35
CA GLU A 255 14.35 13.91 7.59
C GLU A 255 13.83 12.47 7.74
N ASN A 256 12.59 12.22 7.32
CA ASN A 256 11.92 10.93 7.46
C ASN A 256 11.82 10.21 6.10
N PHE A 257 12.79 9.34 5.82
CA PHE A 257 12.85 8.58 4.56
C PHE A 257 11.72 7.56 4.40
N ASP A 258 11.12 7.10 5.50
CA ASP A 258 10.08 6.07 5.51
C ASP A 258 8.72 6.59 5.01
N TYR A 259 8.52 7.91 4.95
CA TYR A 259 7.27 8.49 4.45
C TYR A 259 7.23 8.42 2.92
N GLN A 260 6.48 7.44 2.38
CA GLN A 260 6.27 7.28 0.94
C GLN A 260 4.91 7.88 0.52
N TYR A 261 3.87 7.61 1.29
CA TYR A 261 2.50 8.10 1.05
C TYR A 261 2.13 9.28 1.96
N LEU A 262 1.37 10.21 1.39
CA LEU A 262 0.96 11.43 2.10
C LEU A 262 -0.01 11.17 3.26
N ARG A 263 -0.87 10.16 3.18
CA ARG A 263 -1.89 9.87 4.19
C ARG A 263 -1.48 8.74 5.13
N ARG A 264 -1.27 7.55 4.57
CA ARG A 264 -0.90 6.32 5.29
C ARG A 264 0.33 6.50 6.18
N ASP A 265 1.35 7.18 5.67
CA ASP A 265 2.63 7.29 6.37
C ASP A 265 2.80 8.67 7.00
N PHE A 266 2.66 9.74 6.20
CA PHE A 266 2.94 11.10 6.69
C PHE A 266 1.90 11.59 7.70
N VAL A 267 0.60 11.56 7.40
CA VAL A 267 -0.42 12.01 8.38
C VAL A 267 -0.40 11.12 9.61
N LYS A 268 -0.41 9.80 9.45
CA LYS A 268 -0.35 8.86 10.60
C LYS A 268 0.93 9.04 11.42
N GLY A 269 2.08 9.17 10.76
CA GLY A 269 3.39 9.33 11.38
C GLY A 269 3.53 10.65 12.13
N VAL A 270 3.04 11.76 11.57
CA VAL A 270 3.04 13.07 12.26
C VAL A 270 2.12 13.06 13.47
N LEU A 271 0.98 12.34 13.40
CA LEU A 271 0.03 12.24 14.50
C LEU A 271 0.52 11.30 15.63
N SER A 272 1.25 10.22 15.30
CA SER A 272 1.81 9.28 16.28
C SER A 272 3.13 9.75 16.89
N SER A 273 3.87 10.63 16.22
CA SER A 273 5.19 11.07 16.67
C SER A 273 5.10 12.11 17.80
N ASP A 274 5.44 11.72 19.02
CA ASP A 274 5.54 12.64 20.16
C ASP A 274 6.72 13.63 20.04
N LEU A 275 7.71 13.35 19.16
CA LEU A 275 8.90 14.19 19.02
C LEU A 275 8.64 15.51 18.26
N LEU A 276 7.85 15.45 17.18
CA LEU A 276 7.63 16.59 16.29
C LEU A 276 6.59 17.57 16.85
N LYS A 277 5.61 17.11 17.64
CA LYS A 277 4.50 17.90 18.23
C LYS A 277 3.87 18.89 17.24
N LYS A 278 3.72 18.47 15.99
CA LYS A 278 3.13 19.27 14.93
C LYS A 278 1.64 19.01 14.81
N HIS A 279 0.91 19.99 14.31
CA HIS A 279 -0.55 19.93 14.23
C HIS A 279 -1.03 19.99 12.79
N ILE A 280 -1.97 19.10 12.48
CA ILE A 280 -2.66 19.00 11.19
C ILE A 280 -4.12 19.36 11.43
N TYR A 281 -4.68 20.22 10.58
CA TYR A 281 -6.06 20.67 10.67
C TYR A 281 -6.85 20.19 9.46
N ALA A 282 -8.14 19.94 9.65
CA ALA A 282 -9.06 19.60 8.59
C ALA A 282 -10.03 20.75 8.32
N TYR A 283 -10.10 21.20 7.07
CA TYR A 283 -11.12 22.12 6.57
C TYR A 283 -12.21 21.32 5.88
N ILE A 284 -13.42 21.35 6.44
CA ILE A 284 -14.54 20.56 5.94
C ILE A 284 -15.44 21.45 5.09
N THR A 285 -15.68 21.03 3.84
CA THR A 285 -16.52 21.74 2.87
C THR A 285 -17.79 20.98 2.55
N ASP A 286 -18.85 21.74 2.23
CA ASP A 286 -20.11 21.21 1.70
C ASP A 286 -20.12 21.25 0.16
N GLU A 287 -19.05 21.77 -0.45
CA GLU A 287 -18.88 21.89 -1.89
C GLU A 287 -18.36 20.58 -2.50
N TYR A 288 -18.49 20.45 -3.82
CA TYR A 288 -18.07 19.24 -4.51
C TYR A 288 -16.55 19.25 -4.69
N ALA A 289 -15.90 18.24 -4.14
CA ALA A 289 -14.50 17.97 -4.35
C ALA A 289 -14.30 16.46 -4.33
N ALA A 290 -13.81 15.92 -5.43
CA ALA A 290 -13.63 14.49 -5.62
C ALA A 290 -12.44 14.23 -6.55
N ARG A 291 -11.82 13.06 -6.38
CA ARG A 291 -10.64 12.62 -7.11
C ARG A 291 -10.93 11.33 -7.88
N ALA A 292 -10.39 11.22 -9.10
CA ALA A 292 -10.44 10.00 -9.89
C ALA A 292 -9.34 8.99 -9.50
N GLU A 293 -9.59 8.18 -8.46
CA GLU A 293 -8.66 7.15 -7.97
C GLU A 293 -8.82 5.80 -8.66
N SER A 294 -10.07 5.39 -8.88
CA SER A 294 -10.44 4.13 -9.53
C SER A 294 -11.41 4.36 -10.67
N TRP A 295 -11.62 3.34 -11.51
CA TRP A 295 -12.63 3.38 -12.57
C TRP A 295 -14.05 3.66 -12.05
N GLN A 296 -14.37 3.21 -10.84
CA GLN A 296 -15.66 3.48 -10.19
C GLN A 296 -15.80 4.96 -9.83
N THR A 297 -14.77 5.55 -9.23
CA THR A 297 -14.78 6.99 -8.92
C THR A 297 -14.79 7.83 -10.20
N TYR A 298 -14.13 7.36 -11.26
CA TYR A 298 -14.15 8.01 -12.56
C TYR A 298 -15.56 8.01 -13.20
N ASP A 299 -16.28 6.88 -13.16
CA ASP A 299 -17.68 6.79 -13.57
C ASP A 299 -18.57 7.75 -12.75
N ALA A 300 -18.43 7.73 -11.42
CA ALA A 300 -19.20 8.60 -10.55
C ALA A 300 -18.93 10.10 -10.80
N ILE A 301 -17.66 10.51 -10.88
CA ILE A 301 -17.28 11.92 -11.11
C ILE A 301 -17.74 12.40 -12.48
N SER A 302 -17.63 11.56 -13.52
CA SER A 302 -18.09 11.94 -14.85
C SER A 302 -19.61 12.13 -14.90
N GLN A 303 -20.40 11.28 -14.22
CA GLN A 303 -21.85 11.43 -14.12
C GLN A 303 -22.22 12.70 -13.34
N ASP A 304 -21.54 12.97 -12.22
CA ASP A 304 -21.75 14.17 -11.40
C ASP A 304 -21.40 15.46 -12.17
N PHE A 305 -20.31 15.42 -12.95
CA PHE A 305 -19.89 16.51 -13.82
C PHE A 305 -20.94 16.81 -14.90
N LEU A 306 -21.45 15.78 -15.58
CA LEU A 306 -22.52 15.94 -16.58
C LEU A 306 -23.82 16.45 -15.96
N ALA A 307 -24.15 15.98 -14.76
CA ALA A 307 -25.31 16.40 -13.98
C ALA A 307 -25.18 17.82 -13.39
N ARG A 308 -24.02 18.49 -13.56
CA ARG A 308 -23.71 19.86 -13.10
C ARG A 308 -23.58 20.02 -11.58
N TRP A 309 -23.15 18.97 -10.89
CA TRP A 309 -22.82 19.07 -9.46
C TRP A 309 -21.61 19.99 -9.23
N CYS A 310 -20.70 20.06 -10.20
CA CYS A 310 -19.49 20.87 -10.18
C CYS A 310 -19.69 22.36 -10.57
N TYR A 311 -20.92 22.89 -10.56
CA TYR A 311 -21.14 24.29 -10.97
C TYR A 311 -20.27 25.27 -10.14
N PRO A 312 -19.57 26.25 -10.74
CA PRO A 312 -19.68 26.77 -12.12
C PRO A 312 -18.85 26.02 -13.19
N LEU A 313 -18.02 25.06 -12.81
CA LEU A 313 -17.21 24.25 -13.72
C LEU A 313 -18.13 23.26 -14.46
N VAL A 314 -18.51 23.61 -15.68
CA VAL A 314 -19.44 22.83 -16.51
C VAL A 314 -18.99 22.77 -17.96
N LEU A 315 -19.23 21.66 -18.64
CA LEU A 315 -18.74 21.42 -20.01
C LEU A 315 -19.14 22.50 -21.02
N ASN A 316 -20.33 23.09 -20.90
CA ASN A 316 -20.82 24.12 -21.82
C ASN A 316 -20.17 25.51 -21.66
N THR A 317 -19.25 25.68 -20.71
CA THR A 317 -18.41 26.89 -20.62
C THR A 317 -17.26 26.86 -21.62
N ASN A 318 -16.97 25.70 -22.24
CA ASN A 318 -15.90 25.49 -23.21
C ASN A 318 -14.54 25.94 -22.68
N LEU A 319 -13.94 25.09 -21.86
CA LEU A 319 -12.68 25.38 -21.17
C LEU A 319 -11.51 25.51 -22.14
N LEU A 320 -11.55 24.73 -23.21
CA LEU A 320 -10.57 24.73 -24.30
C LEU A 320 -11.11 25.57 -25.47
N GLU A 321 -10.22 26.29 -26.15
CA GLU A 321 -10.61 27.18 -27.27
C GLU A 321 -11.26 26.42 -28.44
N ASP A 322 -10.85 25.16 -28.63
CA ASP A 322 -11.39 24.27 -29.67
C ASP A 322 -12.78 23.74 -29.35
N GLN A 323 -13.30 23.93 -28.14
CA GLN A 323 -14.56 23.35 -27.70
C GLN A 323 -15.77 24.20 -28.03
N THR A 324 -16.84 23.56 -28.51
CA THR A 324 -18.08 24.25 -28.89
C THR A 324 -19.34 23.58 -28.35
N TYR A 325 -19.28 23.08 -27.11
CA TYR A 325 -20.40 22.41 -26.46
C TYR A 325 -21.57 23.37 -26.22
N SER A 326 -22.75 22.87 -26.58
CA SER A 326 -24.05 23.45 -26.30
C SER A 326 -24.84 22.54 -25.37
N TYR A 327 -25.64 23.14 -24.49
CA TYR A 327 -26.45 22.41 -23.52
C TYR A 327 -27.91 22.32 -23.97
N GLU A 328 -28.45 21.11 -23.94
CA GLU A 328 -29.86 20.81 -24.18
C GLU A 328 -30.55 20.28 -22.91
N SER A 329 -31.88 20.26 -22.91
CA SER A 329 -32.68 19.71 -21.81
C SER A 329 -32.34 18.23 -21.57
N LYS A 330 -32.44 17.79 -20.31
CA LYS A 330 -32.05 16.44 -19.83
C LYS A 330 -30.53 16.19 -19.76
N HIS A 331 -29.72 17.23 -19.57
CA HIS A 331 -28.27 17.12 -19.44
C HIS A 331 -27.60 16.52 -20.67
N ILE A 332 -28.02 16.96 -21.85
CA ILE A 332 -27.42 16.54 -23.12
C ILE A 332 -26.45 17.63 -23.55
N TYR A 333 -25.21 17.26 -23.84
CA TYR A 333 -24.16 18.13 -24.35
C TYR A 333 -23.80 17.75 -25.77
N LYS A 334 -23.84 18.72 -26.68
CA LYS A 334 -23.48 18.52 -28.08
C LYS A 334 -22.53 19.59 -28.55
N GLU A 335 -21.43 19.16 -29.14
CA GLU A 335 -20.53 20.03 -29.86
C GLU A 335 -21.08 20.38 -31.26
N LYS A 336 -20.44 21.32 -31.97
CA LYS A 336 -20.75 21.59 -33.38
C LYS A 336 -20.31 20.41 -34.26
N ASP A 337 -20.90 20.32 -35.45
CA ASP A 337 -20.57 19.32 -36.48
C ASP A 337 -20.82 17.86 -36.08
N VAL A 338 -21.80 17.62 -35.20
CA VAL A 338 -22.31 16.28 -34.88
C VAL A 338 -23.39 15.88 -35.87
N ILE A 339 -23.23 14.71 -36.50
CA ILE A 339 -24.20 14.16 -37.46
C ILE A 339 -25.02 13.08 -36.75
N LEU A 340 -26.30 13.38 -36.51
CA LEU A 340 -27.25 12.46 -35.89
C LEU A 340 -28.25 11.93 -36.91
N ALA A 341 -28.37 10.61 -37.02
CA ALA A 341 -29.42 9.99 -37.82
C ALA A 341 -30.83 10.23 -37.21
N GLN A 342 -31.86 10.29 -38.06
CA GLN A 342 -33.21 10.69 -37.65
C GLN A 342 -33.86 9.74 -36.62
N SER A 343 -33.52 8.45 -36.66
CA SER A 343 -34.07 7.41 -35.77
C SER A 343 -33.28 7.21 -34.48
N CYS A 344 -32.16 7.94 -34.29
CA CYS A 344 -31.33 7.88 -33.09
C CYS A 344 -32.06 8.46 -31.87
N LYS A 345 -31.94 7.78 -30.73
CA LYS A 345 -32.51 8.23 -29.45
C LYS A 345 -31.39 8.53 -28.45
N ILE A 346 -31.30 9.80 -28.08
CA ILE A 346 -30.36 10.27 -27.06
C ILE A 346 -31.09 10.38 -25.73
N GLY A 347 -30.58 9.64 -24.75
CA GLY A 347 -31.02 9.58 -23.37
C GLY A 347 -30.48 10.74 -22.53
N LYS A 348 -30.64 10.63 -21.21
CA LYS A 348 -30.22 11.68 -20.27
C LYS A 348 -28.70 11.62 -20.05
N CYS A 349 -28.12 12.73 -19.58
CA CYS A 349 -26.73 12.82 -19.13
C CYS A 349 -25.74 12.28 -20.18
N THR A 350 -25.84 12.76 -21.41
CA THR A 350 -24.98 12.33 -22.52
C THR A 350 -24.14 13.49 -23.03
N ALA A 351 -22.89 13.22 -23.42
CA ALA A 351 -22.03 14.20 -24.08
C ALA A 351 -21.53 13.64 -25.41
N ILE A 352 -21.61 14.46 -26.48
CA ILE A 352 -21.17 14.08 -27.82
C ILE A 352 -20.18 15.13 -28.34
N GLY A 353 -18.95 14.68 -28.64
CA GLY A 353 -17.89 15.49 -29.22
C GLY A 353 -18.08 15.77 -30.72
N SER A 354 -17.36 16.76 -31.23
CA SER A 354 -17.42 17.22 -32.62
C SER A 354 -16.99 16.16 -33.62
N GLY A 355 -17.56 16.23 -34.84
CA GLY A 355 -17.17 15.36 -35.95
C GLY A 355 -17.65 13.90 -35.81
N SER A 356 -18.40 13.60 -34.75
CA SER A 356 -18.92 12.26 -34.51
C SER A 356 -20.19 12.00 -35.32
N THR A 357 -20.24 10.82 -35.94
CA THR A 357 -21.37 10.35 -36.76
C THR A 357 -22.10 9.23 -36.06
N ILE A 358 -23.41 9.36 -35.88
CA ILE A 358 -24.24 8.38 -35.18
C ILE A 358 -25.28 7.80 -36.14
N GLY A 359 -25.23 6.48 -36.34
CA GLY A 359 -26.09 5.73 -37.24
C GLY A 359 -27.55 5.57 -36.77
N GLU A 360 -28.36 4.98 -37.63
CA GLU A 360 -29.80 4.80 -37.42
C GLU A 360 -30.11 3.78 -36.31
N GLY A 361 -31.22 3.97 -35.59
CA GLY A 361 -31.70 3.01 -34.59
C GLY A 361 -30.86 2.89 -33.32
N THR A 362 -29.87 3.76 -33.14
CA THR A 362 -28.97 3.78 -31.98
C THR A 362 -29.64 4.37 -30.74
N PHE A 363 -29.25 3.86 -29.57
CA PHE A 363 -29.70 4.33 -28.27
C PHE A 363 -28.50 4.61 -27.36
N ILE A 364 -28.40 5.84 -26.86
CA ILE A 364 -27.27 6.28 -26.03
C ILE A 364 -27.83 6.87 -24.74
N GLU A 365 -27.38 6.41 -23.58
CA GLU A 365 -27.80 6.95 -22.27
C GLU A 365 -26.62 7.01 -21.29
N ASN A 366 -26.55 8.09 -20.49
CA ASN A 366 -25.53 8.28 -19.43
C ASN A 366 -24.08 8.02 -19.92
N SER A 367 -23.78 8.40 -21.15
CA SER A 367 -22.52 8.02 -21.81
C SER A 367 -21.84 9.24 -22.40
N VAL A 368 -20.51 9.20 -22.42
CA VAL A 368 -19.66 10.23 -23.05
C VAL A 368 -19.09 9.66 -24.34
N ILE A 369 -19.28 10.38 -25.43
CA ILE A 369 -18.72 10.06 -26.74
C ILE A 369 -17.70 11.14 -27.11
N GLY A 370 -16.49 10.69 -27.42
CA GLY A 370 -15.36 11.49 -27.88
C GLY A 370 -15.57 12.18 -29.21
N ARG A 371 -14.53 12.87 -29.65
CA ARG A 371 -14.47 13.55 -30.94
C ARG A 371 -14.12 12.57 -32.06
N ASN A 372 -14.64 12.85 -33.26
CA ASN A 372 -14.39 12.08 -34.48
C ASN A 372 -14.72 10.58 -34.37
N CYS A 373 -15.74 10.23 -33.59
CA CYS A 373 -16.16 8.84 -33.42
C CYS A 373 -17.16 8.44 -34.50
N GLN A 374 -17.01 7.23 -35.03
CA GLN A 374 -17.94 6.65 -36.01
C GLN A 374 -18.76 5.55 -35.34
N ILE A 375 -20.02 5.82 -35.09
CA ILE A 375 -20.97 4.90 -34.46
C ILE A 375 -21.94 4.40 -35.53
N GLY A 376 -21.93 3.09 -35.77
CA GLY A 376 -22.80 2.39 -36.72
C GLY A 376 -24.29 2.39 -36.34
N ALA A 377 -25.07 1.56 -37.01
CA ALA A 377 -26.52 1.43 -36.84
C ALA A 377 -26.90 0.36 -35.79
N ASN A 378 -28.04 0.55 -35.14
CA ASN A 378 -28.65 -0.36 -34.15
C ASN A 378 -27.76 -0.68 -32.94
N ILE A 379 -26.96 0.28 -32.48
CA ILE A 379 -26.06 0.13 -31.32
C ILE A 379 -26.76 0.62 -30.05
N LYS A 380 -26.51 -0.07 -28.93
CA LYS A 380 -26.98 0.32 -27.60
C LYS A 380 -25.78 0.65 -26.71
N ILE A 381 -25.68 1.90 -26.27
CA ILE A 381 -24.59 2.42 -25.43
C ILE A 381 -25.19 2.93 -24.11
N ILE A 382 -24.83 2.32 -22.99
CA ILE A 382 -25.33 2.70 -21.66
C ILE A 382 -24.18 2.80 -20.66
N ASN A 383 -24.14 3.88 -19.88
CA ASN A 383 -23.16 4.12 -18.81
C ASN A 383 -21.71 3.87 -19.29
N SER A 384 -21.38 4.28 -20.51
CA SER A 384 -20.10 3.93 -21.15
C SER A 384 -19.33 5.17 -21.59
N TYR A 385 -18.01 5.06 -21.61
CA TYR A 385 -17.09 6.15 -21.93
C TYR A 385 -16.30 5.77 -23.17
N ILE A 386 -16.61 6.45 -24.28
CA ILE A 386 -15.96 6.24 -25.56
C ILE A 386 -15.07 7.44 -25.84
N TRP A 387 -13.78 7.21 -25.97
CA TRP A 387 -12.81 8.28 -26.27
C TRP A 387 -12.68 8.52 -27.77
N GLU A 388 -11.80 9.46 -28.12
CA GLU A 388 -11.65 10.01 -29.47
C GLU A 388 -11.23 9.00 -30.53
N ASN A 389 -11.64 9.24 -31.78
CA ASN A 389 -11.29 8.45 -32.97
C ASN A 389 -11.69 6.97 -32.89
N THR A 390 -12.71 6.65 -32.10
CA THR A 390 -13.22 5.28 -31.95
C THR A 390 -14.20 4.93 -33.07
N ILE A 391 -14.11 3.72 -33.60
CA ILE A 391 -15.03 3.19 -34.61
C ILE A 391 -15.79 2.01 -34.00
N ILE A 392 -17.13 2.10 -33.97
CA ILE A 392 -18.01 1.04 -33.50
C ILE A 392 -18.93 0.65 -34.64
N MET A 393 -18.80 -0.58 -35.13
CA MET A 393 -19.61 -1.10 -36.22
C MET A 393 -21.01 -1.56 -35.75
N ASP A 394 -21.85 -1.90 -36.73
CA ASP A 394 -23.29 -2.12 -36.55
C ASP A 394 -23.63 -3.25 -35.57
N GLY A 395 -24.75 -3.09 -34.85
CA GLY A 395 -25.35 -4.13 -34.02
C GLY A 395 -24.61 -4.44 -32.71
N SER A 396 -23.66 -3.60 -32.31
CA SER A 396 -22.90 -3.77 -31.07
C SER A 396 -23.65 -3.28 -29.83
N VAL A 397 -23.36 -3.88 -28.67
CA VAL A 397 -23.92 -3.48 -27.38
C VAL A 397 -22.77 -3.18 -26.43
N VAL A 398 -22.80 -1.99 -25.82
CA VAL A 398 -21.76 -1.50 -24.93
C VAL A 398 -22.41 -1.05 -23.62
N THR A 399 -22.15 -1.79 -22.55
CA THR A 399 -22.65 -1.45 -21.20
C THR A 399 -21.50 -1.34 -20.22
N HIS A 400 -21.52 -0.30 -19.37
CA HIS A 400 -20.51 -0.02 -18.33
C HIS A 400 -19.07 -0.30 -18.76
N SER A 401 -18.68 0.23 -19.94
CA SER A 401 -17.38 -0.07 -20.54
C SER A 401 -16.63 1.21 -20.90
N ILE A 402 -15.30 1.14 -20.83
CA ILE A 402 -14.41 2.21 -21.30
C ILE A 402 -13.76 1.74 -22.60
N VAL A 403 -13.87 2.57 -23.63
CA VAL A 403 -13.28 2.34 -24.94
C VAL A 403 -12.30 3.48 -25.23
N ALA A 404 -11.00 3.17 -25.16
CA ALA A 404 -9.97 4.17 -25.33
C ALA A 404 -9.75 4.59 -26.79
N SER A 405 -8.91 5.60 -26.98
CA SER A 405 -8.77 6.28 -28.27
C SER A 405 -8.22 5.35 -29.36
N GLY A 406 -8.76 5.49 -30.57
CA GLY A 406 -8.33 4.71 -31.73
C GLY A 406 -8.79 3.25 -31.74
N ALA A 407 -9.58 2.82 -30.75
CA ALA A 407 -10.12 1.47 -30.72
C ALA A 407 -11.14 1.23 -31.85
N ARG A 408 -11.20 -0.02 -32.33
CA ARG A 408 -12.10 -0.44 -33.42
C ARG A 408 -12.86 -1.69 -32.98
N LEU A 409 -14.18 -1.55 -32.88
CA LEU A 409 -15.09 -2.65 -32.57
C LEU A 409 -15.77 -3.12 -33.85
N GLY A 410 -15.64 -4.41 -34.16
CA GLY A 410 -16.34 -5.11 -35.23
C GLY A 410 -17.86 -5.12 -35.07
N SER A 411 -18.55 -5.71 -36.04
CA SER A 411 -20.01 -5.78 -36.08
C SER A 411 -20.53 -6.85 -35.11
N GLY A 412 -21.59 -6.53 -34.37
CA GLY A 412 -22.21 -7.47 -33.44
C GLY A 412 -21.35 -7.81 -32.21
N VAL A 413 -20.49 -6.88 -31.76
CA VAL A 413 -19.68 -7.05 -30.55
C VAL A 413 -20.53 -6.76 -29.31
N ASN A 414 -20.49 -7.63 -28.31
CA ASN A 414 -21.17 -7.45 -27.04
C ASN A 414 -20.13 -7.26 -25.92
N LEU A 415 -20.07 -6.05 -25.38
CA LEU A 415 -19.24 -5.71 -24.22
C LEU A 415 -20.10 -5.78 -22.97
N GLU A 416 -19.78 -6.73 -22.10
CA GLU A 416 -20.39 -6.82 -20.78
C GLU A 416 -19.84 -5.75 -19.83
N ASP A 417 -20.47 -5.66 -18.67
CA ASP A 417 -20.20 -4.67 -17.66
C ASP A 417 -18.75 -4.75 -17.10
N GLY A 418 -18.07 -3.60 -16.99
CA GLY A 418 -16.73 -3.53 -16.41
C GLY A 418 -15.57 -3.75 -17.37
N CYS A 419 -15.82 -3.81 -18.68
CA CYS A 419 -14.75 -3.98 -19.67
C CYS A 419 -13.95 -2.69 -19.87
N VAL A 420 -12.62 -2.81 -19.89
CA VAL A 420 -11.70 -1.71 -20.21
C VAL A 420 -10.89 -2.07 -21.45
N ILE A 421 -11.13 -1.33 -22.53
CA ILE A 421 -10.47 -1.53 -23.82
C ILE A 421 -9.40 -0.45 -24.00
N GLY A 422 -8.16 -0.91 -24.16
CA GLY A 422 -6.95 -0.14 -24.36
C GLY A 422 -6.93 0.68 -25.65
N PHE A 423 -5.94 1.55 -25.77
CA PHE A 423 -5.73 2.35 -26.97
C PHE A 423 -5.43 1.46 -28.18
N ASN A 424 -5.93 1.85 -29.36
CA ASN A 424 -5.67 1.16 -30.64
C ASN A 424 -6.02 -0.34 -30.66
N VAL A 425 -6.84 -0.83 -29.73
CA VAL A 425 -7.30 -2.23 -29.71
C VAL A 425 -8.31 -2.46 -30.82
N VAL A 426 -8.16 -3.59 -31.52
CA VAL A 426 -9.09 -4.02 -32.58
C VAL A 426 -9.74 -5.33 -32.16
N ILE A 427 -11.06 -5.35 -32.13
CA ILE A 427 -11.89 -6.52 -31.83
C ILE A 427 -12.66 -6.92 -33.10
N ASP A 428 -12.54 -8.19 -33.49
CA ASP A 428 -13.24 -8.74 -34.64
C ASP A 428 -14.77 -8.86 -34.44
N ASP A 429 -15.48 -9.14 -35.52
CA ASP A 429 -16.93 -9.26 -35.56
C ASP A 429 -17.45 -10.43 -34.68
N CYS A 430 -18.67 -10.27 -34.15
CA CYS A 430 -19.43 -11.28 -33.41
C CYS A 430 -18.74 -11.84 -32.15
N LYS A 431 -17.93 -11.02 -31.46
CA LYS A 431 -17.26 -11.37 -30.21
C LYS A 431 -18.01 -10.86 -28.99
N THR A 432 -18.00 -11.65 -27.92
CA THR A 432 -18.52 -11.28 -26.60
C THR A 432 -17.37 -11.22 -25.62
N ILE A 433 -17.22 -10.08 -24.95
CA ILE A 433 -16.16 -9.88 -23.95
C ILE A 433 -16.81 -9.98 -22.56
N PRO A 434 -16.31 -10.87 -21.69
CA PRO A 434 -16.91 -11.09 -20.39
C PRO A 434 -16.63 -9.92 -19.43
N SER A 435 -17.50 -9.78 -18.44
CA SER A 435 -17.44 -8.70 -17.45
C SER A 435 -16.07 -8.61 -16.76
N GLY A 436 -15.56 -7.38 -16.60
CA GLY A 436 -14.30 -7.10 -15.91
C GLY A 436 -13.01 -7.36 -16.69
N THR A 437 -13.11 -7.75 -17.96
CA THR A 437 -11.91 -7.99 -18.80
C THR A 437 -11.20 -6.68 -19.15
N ARG A 438 -9.87 -6.68 -19.04
CA ARG A 438 -9.02 -5.57 -19.48
C ARG A 438 -8.16 -6.00 -20.66
N ILE A 439 -8.19 -5.21 -21.73
CA ILE A 439 -7.48 -5.51 -22.98
C ILE A 439 -6.52 -4.37 -23.29
N SER A 440 -5.27 -4.68 -23.61
CA SER A 440 -4.24 -3.72 -24.01
C SER A 440 -3.73 -4.03 -25.42
N ALA A 441 -3.32 -3.02 -26.19
CA ALA A 441 -2.69 -3.24 -27.50
C ALA A 441 -1.22 -3.67 -27.38
N THR A 442 -0.50 -3.17 -26.38
CA THR A 442 0.87 -3.61 -26.07
C THR A 442 0.86 -4.66 -24.95
N PRO A 443 1.71 -5.71 -25.04
CA PRO A 443 1.88 -6.63 -23.93
C PRO A 443 2.52 -5.85 -22.77
N VAL A 444 1.78 -5.70 -21.67
CA VAL A 444 2.33 -5.17 -20.43
C VAL A 444 2.73 -6.37 -19.60
N THR A 445 4.03 -6.62 -19.45
CA THR A 445 4.55 -7.60 -18.49
C THR A 445 4.39 -7.00 -17.08
N SER A 446 3.90 -7.78 -16.12
CA SER A 446 3.88 -7.36 -14.71
C SER A 446 5.32 -7.07 -14.26
N VAL A 447 5.58 -5.83 -13.87
CA VAL A 447 6.93 -5.27 -13.65
C VAL A 447 7.62 -5.86 -12.40
N HIS A 448 6.94 -6.71 -11.62
CA HIS A 448 7.48 -7.22 -10.36
C HIS A 448 8.41 -8.44 -10.47
N SER A 449 8.44 -9.17 -11.59
CA SER A 449 9.27 -10.40 -11.65
C SER A 449 10.78 -10.16 -11.83
N ASP A 450 11.19 -8.99 -12.29
CA ASP A 450 12.56 -8.81 -12.80
C ASP A 450 13.53 -8.17 -11.78
N LEU A 451 13.04 -7.69 -10.64
CA LEU A 451 13.87 -7.01 -9.63
C LEU A 451 14.52 -7.94 -8.59
N TYR A 452 14.02 -9.17 -8.40
CA TYR A 452 14.57 -10.11 -7.41
C TYR A 452 15.69 -11.02 -7.92
N SER A 453 16.02 -11.00 -9.22
CA SER A 453 17.05 -11.90 -9.75
C SER A 453 18.46 -11.31 -9.86
N ASN A 454 18.62 -9.99 -9.70
CA ASN A 454 19.87 -9.31 -10.08
C ASN A 454 20.63 -8.66 -8.92
N SER A 455 20.75 -9.36 -7.80
CA SER A 455 21.59 -8.93 -6.68
C SER A 455 22.45 -10.06 -6.12
N TYR A 456 23.33 -10.69 -6.94
CA TYR A 456 24.62 -11.25 -6.50
C TYR A 456 25.57 -11.47 -7.70
N GLY A 457 26.52 -10.54 -7.88
CA GLY A 457 27.89 -10.69 -8.42
C GLY A 457 28.14 -11.35 -9.78
N THR A 458 28.68 -10.63 -10.76
CA THR A 458 30.14 -10.51 -11.06
C THR A 458 30.37 -9.73 -12.36
N ASP A 459 31.44 -8.93 -12.38
CA ASP A 459 31.96 -8.21 -13.54
C ASP A 459 32.29 -9.16 -14.71
N GLN A 460 31.77 -8.89 -15.92
CA GLN A 460 32.49 -8.88 -17.21
C GLN A 460 31.55 -8.87 -18.43
N GLU A 461 31.83 -7.93 -19.33
CA GLU A 461 31.66 -7.93 -20.80
C GLU A 461 30.52 -8.79 -21.40
N ASP A 462 29.44 -8.15 -21.87
CA ASP A 462 28.70 -8.55 -23.09
C ASP A 462 27.62 -7.50 -23.42
N SER A 463 27.89 -6.59 -24.36
CA SER A 463 26.94 -5.56 -24.84
C SER A 463 25.94 -6.03 -25.91
N ASP A 464 25.92 -7.32 -26.25
CA ASP A 464 25.23 -7.81 -27.45
C ASP A 464 24.17 -8.90 -27.15
N ARG A 465 23.70 -9.02 -25.89
CA ARG A 465 22.74 -10.07 -25.46
C ARG A 465 21.37 -9.58 -24.98
N GLU A 466 21.11 -8.28 -24.91
CA GLU A 466 19.83 -7.74 -24.42
C GLU A 466 18.67 -7.88 -25.42
N GLU A 467 18.93 -8.03 -26.73
CA GLU A 467 17.86 -8.13 -27.74
C GLU A 467 17.22 -9.55 -27.86
N GLU A 468 17.84 -10.61 -27.33
CA GLU A 468 17.32 -11.99 -27.51
C GLU A 468 16.52 -12.55 -26.31
N LEU A 469 16.59 -11.92 -25.13
CA LEU A 469 15.89 -12.39 -23.91
C LEU A 469 14.50 -11.79 -23.70
N SER A 470 14.21 -10.62 -24.29
CA SER A 470 12.88 -9.98 -24.23
C SER A 470 11.81 -10.73 -25.05
N ALA A 471 12.21 -11.68 -25.89
CA ALA A 471 11.33 -12.44 -26.78
C ALA A 471 10.61 -13.64 -26.12
N LYS A 472 10.88 -13.98 -24.83
CA LYS A 472 10.46 -15.27 -24.25
C LYS A 472 9.41 -15.26 -23.12
N LYS A 473 8.80 -14.13 -22.78
CA LYS A 473 7.58 -14.09 -21.95
C LYS A 473 6.59 -13.03 -22.45
N ALA A 474 6.10 -13.18 -23.67
CA ALA A 474 4.95 -12.41 -24.14
C ALA A 474 3.67 -12.99 -23.52
N ALA A 475 2.85 -12.15 -22.89
CA ALA A 475 1.49 -12.50 -22.45
C ALA A 475 0.72 -13.15 -23.62
N PRO A 476 -0.14 -14.16 -23.35
CA PRO A 476 -0.83 -14.88 -24.40
C PRO A 476 -1.67 -13.91 -25.24
N LYS A 477 -1.48 -13.91 -26.57
CA LYS A 477 -2.40 -13.22 -27.47
C LYS A 477 -3.80 -13.76 -27.20
N ALA A 478 -4.75 -12.87 -26.95
CA ALA A 478 -6.14 -13.24 -26.67
C ALA A 478 -6.89 -13.61 -27.96
N THR A 479 -6.32 -14.49 -28.79
CA THR A 479 -6.86 -14.84 -30.11
C THR A 479 -8.31 -15.35 -30.03
N GLU A 480 -8.71 -15.94 -28.90
CA GLU A 480 -10.09 -16.38 -28.68
C GLU A 480 -11.07 -15.21 -28.49
N LEU A 481 -10.67 -14.16 -27.75
CA LEU A 481 -11.52 -13.02 -27.41
C LEU A 481 -11.50 -11.91 -28.48
N VAL A 482 -10.34 -11.56 -29.04
CA VAL A 482 -10.23 -10.48 -30.03
C VAL A 482 -10.40 -10.96 -31.48
N GLY A 483 -10.27 -12.28 -31.74
CA GLY A 483 -10.38 -12.88 -33.07
C GLY A 483 -9.04 -13.05 -33.81
N GLU A 484 -9.07 -13.64 -35.00
CA GLU A 484 -7.88 -13.98 -35.80
C GLU A 484 -7.15 -12.75 -36.36
N ASN A 485 -7.87 -11.64 -36.58
CA ASN A 485 -7.31 -10.35 -37.03
C ASN A 485 -7.29 -9.30 -35.90
N GLY A 486 -7.79 -9.64 -34.71
CA GLY A 486 -7.81 -8.75 -33.56
C GLY A 486 -6.42 -8.47 -33.00
N ILE A 487 -6.23 -7.24 -32.52
CA ILE A 487 -5.01 -6.80 -31.84
C ILE A 487 -5.40 -6.49 -30.40
N GLY A 488 -5.05 -7.40 -29.48
CA GLY A 488 -5.24 -7.20 -28.05
C GLY A 488 -4.65 -8.33 -27.21
N TYR A 489 -4.03 -7.95 -26.10
CA TYR A 489 -3.53 -8.81 -25.04
C TYR A 489 -4.41 -8.62 -23.81
N ILE A 490 -4.80 -9.72 -23.14
CA ILE A 490 -5.49 -9.62 -21.85
C ILE A 490 -4.46 -9.16 -20.83
N PHE A 491 -4.84 -8.16 -20.04
CA PHE A 491 -4.09 -7.77 -18.87
C PHE A 491 -4.72 -8.45 -17.65
N GLU A 492 -4.06 -9.48 -17.12
CA GLU A 492 -4.31 -9.99 -15.79
C GLU A 492 -3.43 -9.17 -14.83
N SER A 493 -4.05 -8.46 -13.90
CA SER A 493 -3.31 -7.82 -12.81
C SER A 493 -2.80 -8.91 -11.87
N ASP A 494 -1.48 -9.04 -11.73
CA ASP A 494 -0.92 -9.72 -10.56
C ASP A 494 -1.32 -8.90 -9.33
N ASP A 495 -2.07 -9.52 -8.41
CA ASP A 495 -2.56 -9.02 -7.11
C ASP A 495 -1.41 -8.61 -6.16
N SER A 496 -0.52 -7.70 -6.60
CA SER A 496 0.69 -7.30 -5.88
C SER A 496 0.62 -5.90 -5.26
N ASP A 497 -0.36 -5.08 -5.65
CA ASP A 497 -0.72 -3.84 -4.91
C ASP A 497 -1.88 -4.06 -3.92
N ASP A 498 -2.60 -5.20 -4.03
CA ASP A 498 -3.60 -5.67 -3.06
C ASP A 498 -2.99 -6.80 -2.21
N SER A 499 -1.88 -6.52 -1.52
CA SER A 499 -1.27 -7.46 -0.57
C SER A 499 -2.11 -7.58 0.71
N ASP A 500 -3.30 -8.17 0.61
CA ASP A 500 -3.90 -8.97 1.67
C ASP A 500 -4.18 -10.34 1.01
N GLU A 501 -3.29 -11.30 1.27
CA GLU A 501 -3.42 -12.70 0.83
C GLU A 501 -4.83 -13.24 1.10
N THR A 502 -5.61 -13.49 0.04
CA THR A 502 -6.83 -14.29 0.14
C THR A 502 -6.61 -15.64 -0.53
N GLU A 503 -6.27 -16.65 0.28
CA GLU A 503 -6.60 -18.04 -0.01
C GLU A 503 -8.13 -18.23 0.13
N ASP A 504 -8.92 -17.69 -0.79
CA ASP A 504 -10.30 -18.11 -0.97
C ASP A 504 -10.69 -17.88 -2.43
N GLY A 505 -10.97 -18.98 -3.14
CA GLY A 505 -11.32 -18.97 -4.55
C GLY A 505 -12.70 -18.35 -4.81
N ASP A 506 -12.72 -17.07 -5.11
CA ASP A 506 -13.66 -16.47 -6.05
C ASP A 506 -13.01 -15.22 -6.68
N GLY A 507 -12.44 -15.41 -7.88
CA GLY A 507 -11.70 -14.39 -8.63
C GLY A 507 -12.60 -13.33 -9.26
N ILE A 508 -13.20 -12.47 -8.43
CA ILE A 508 -13.87 -11.25 -8.90
C ILE A 508 -12.93 -10.07 -8.66
N GLY A 509 -12.20 -9.69 -9.71
CA GLY A 509 -11.28 -8.55 -9.70
C GLY A 509 -11.95 -7.28 -9.13
N THR A 510 -11.37 -6.77 -8.05
CA THR A 510 -11.87 -5.67 -7.20
C THR A 510 -11.85 -4.30 -7.89
N ASN A 511 -11.19 -4.17 -9.05
CA ASN A 511 -11.09 -2.95 -9.85
C ASN A 511 -11.93 -3.04 -11.14
N THR A 512 -13.25 -3.22 -11.02
CA THR A 512 -14.22 -3.16 -12.15
C THR A 512 -15.13 -1.93 -12.02
N LEU A 513 -15.63 -1.41 -13.15
CA LEU A 513 -16.50 -0.21 -13.19
C LEU A 513 -17.80 -0.37 -12.38
N CYS A 514 -18.26 -1.61 -12.17
CA CYS A 514 -19.56 -1.86 -11.57
C CYS A 514 -19.49 -1.91 -10.04
N TYR A 515 -20.33 -1.08 -9.42
CA TYR A 515 -20.65 -1.17 -8.01
C TYR A 515 -21.60 -2.37 -7.80
N LYS A 516 -21.05 -3.57 -7.59
CA LYS A 516 -21.88 -4.72 -7.17
C LYS A 516 -22.26 -4.55 -5.70
N MET A 517 -23.27 -3.70 -5.44
CA MET A 517 -23.87 -3.59 -4.11
C MET A 517 -24.63 -4.86 -3.69
N ASP A 518 -25.03 -5.72 -4.64
CA ASP A 518 -25.88 -6.87 -4.37
C ASP A 518 -25.22 -7.95 -3.51
N GLU A 519 -23.88 -7.99 -3.42
CA GLU A 519 -23.15 -8.93 -2.53
C GLU A 519 -22.91 -8.37 -1.11
N LEU A 520 -23.13 -7.06 -0.88
CA LEU A 520 -23.11 -6.47 0.47
C LEU A 520 -24.35 -6.87 1.30
N TYR A 521 -25.40 -7.40 0.67
CA TYR A 521 -26.72 -7.59 1.28
C TYR A 521 -27.09 -9.03 1.62
N LEU A 522 -26.16 -9.99 1.51
CA LEU A 522 -26.39 -11.36 1.99
C LEU A 522 -25.39 -11.75 3.09
N SER A 523 -25.31 -10.93 4.13
CA SER A 523 -25.00 -11.45 5.47
C SER A 523 -26.25 -11.36 6.36
N ASP A 524 -27.23 -12.21 6.06
CA ASP A 524 -28.35 -12.56 6.96
C ASP A 524 -27.88 -13.40 8.17
N VAL A 525 -26.61 -13.30 8.58
CA VAL A 525 -26.10 -13.90 9.82
C VAL A 525 -26.08 -12.85 10.91
N SER A 526 -27.22 -12.22 11.15
CA SER A 526 -27.43 -11.33 12.30
C SER A 526 -28.87 -11.35 12.78
N ILE A 527 -29.53 -12.51 12.79
CA ILE A 527 -30.70 -12.81 13.64
C ILE A 527 -30.72 -14.32 13.95
N ASN A 528 -30.42 -14.65 15.22
CA ASN A 528 -30.71 -15.90 15.94
C ASN A 528 -30.45 -17.27 15.28
N SER A 529 -29.40 -17.94 15.74
CA SER A 529 -29.45 -19.37 16.11
C SER A 529 -28.47 -19.66 17.24
N ALA A 530 -28.88 -19.32 18.45
CA ALA A 530 -28.38 -19.95 19.66
C ALA A 530 -28.84 -21.43 19.68
N ALA A 531 -27.98 -22.33 19.21
CA ALA A 531 -27.96 -23.74 19.60
C ALA A 531 -26.63 -24.37 19.20
N GLY A 532 -25.64 -24.34 20.11
CA GLY A 532 -24.50 -25.26 20.04
C GLY A 532 -23.09 -24.67 19.99
N ALA A 533 -22.75 -23.67 20.81
CA ALA A 533 -21.37 -23.46 21.24
C ALA A 533 -21.37 -22.71 22.57
N LYS A 534 -20.91 -23.38 23.63
CA LYS A 534 -20.83 -22.79 24.98
C LYS A 534 -19.63 -21.85 25.05
N SER A 535 -19.86 -20.54 25.00
CA SER A 535 -18.96 -19.57 25.61
C SER A 535 -19.76 -18.76 26.63
N LYS A 536 -19.46 -18.99 27.92
CA LYS A 536 -20.10 -18.31 29.05
C LYS A 536 -19.43 -16.95 29.24
N LYS A 537 -20.09 -15.85 28.84
CA LYS A 537 -19.87 -14.55 29.53
C LYS A 537 -20.54 -14.62 30.91
N ARG A 538 -19.79 -14.43 31.99
CA ARG A 538 -20.35 -14.01 33.29
C ARG A 538 -20.50 -12.50 33.28
N ARG A 539 -21.73 -12.03 33.47
CA ARG A 539 -22.03 -10.71 34.01
C ARG A 539 -21.53 -10.67 35.47
N THR A 540 -20.85 -9.60 35.86
CA THR A 540 -20.78 -9.17 37.26
C THR A 540 -21.96 -8.24 37.53
N MET A 541 -22.73 -8.53 38.57
CA MET A 541 -23.52 -7.54 39.32
C MET A 541 -23.64 -8.03 40.76
N SER A 542 -23.12 -7.24 41.72
CA SER A 542 -23.41 -7.20 43.18
C SER A 542 -23.31 -8.54 43.97
N THR A 543 -22.81 -8.66 45.19
CA THR A 543 -22.53 -7.76 46.31
C THR A 543 -21.80 -8.59 47.37
N THR A 544 -20.90 -7.96 48.14
CA THR A 544 -20.44 -8.40 49.47
C THR A 544 -19.41 -9.54 49.54
N SER A 545 -18.27 -9.17 50.13
CA SER A 545 -17.12 -9.95 50.58
C SER A 545 -17.44 -11.27 51.30
N TYR A 546 -16.66 -12.34 51.05
CA TYR A 546 -15.75 -13.02 52.00
C TYR A 546 -15.11 -14.29 51.38
N TYR A 547 -13.90 -14.60 51.84
CA TYR A 547 -13.04 -15.78 51.64
C TYR A 547 -13.71 -17.16 51.44
N THR A 548 -13.15 -18.02 50.56
CA THR A 548 -12.26 -19.17 50.89
C THR A 548 -12.02 -20.09 49.66
N ASP A 549 -10.75 -20.27 49.31
CA ASP A 549 -10.03 -21.55 49.10
C ASP A 549 -10.69 -22.70 48.29
N ARG A 550 -10.24 -22.91 47.03
CA ARG A 550 -9.74 -24.20 46.49
C ARG A 550 -9.63 -24.23 44.96
N GLU A 551 -8.45 -24.70 44.54
CA GLU A 551 -8.14 -25.55 43.37
C GLU A 551 -8.19 -24.89 41.98
N ASP A 552 -7.01 -24.33 41.69
CA ASP A 552 -6.32 -24.16 40.42
C ASP A 552 -6.65 -25.25 39.36
N ASP A 553 -7.16 -24.82 38.21
CA ASP A 553 -7.05 -25.55 36.94
C ASP A 553 -6.97 -24.51 35.81
N SER A 554 -5.73 -24.36 35.35
CA SER A 554 -5.21 -23.52 34.28
C SER A 554 -5.73 -23.93 32.90
N ASP A 555 -6.32 -23.00 32.16
CA ASP A 555 -6.29 -23.04 30.68
C ASP A 555 -6.49 -21.63 30.07
N GLY A 556 -5.56 -20.73 30.41
CA GLY A 556 -5.31 -19.51 29.65
C GLY A 556 -3.99 -19.69 28.91
N SER A 557 -4.03 -20.03 27.63
CA SER A 557 -2.87 -19.85 26.76
C SER A 557 -2.87 -18.40 26.29
N ASP A 558 -2.37 -17.54 27.18
CA ASP A 558 -1.78 -16.29 26.74
C ASP A 558 -0.71 -16.65 25.69
N GLU A 559 -0.74 -15.99 24.54
CA GLU A 559 0.42 -15.86 23.65
C GLU A 559 1.49 -15.03 24.38
N GLU A 560 1.94 -15.50 25.55
CA GLU A 560 3.25 -15.15 26.05
C GLU A 560 4.22 -15.54 24.93
N GLU A 561 4.98 -14.55 24.46
CA GLU A 561 6.06 -14.71 23.51
C GLU A 561 6.91 -15.90 23.97
N ASN A 562 6.65 -17.08 23.39
CA ASN A 562 7.26 -18.29 23.92
C ASN A 562 8.67 -18.32 23.36
N PHE A 563 9.63 -17.88 24.17
CA PHE A 563 11.06 -17.80 23.82
C PHE A 563 11.52 -19.07 23.12
N GLU A 564 11.07 -20.25 23.57
CA GLU A 564 11.41 -21.53 22.95
C GLU A 564 11.03 -21.58 21.46
N LYS A 565 9.85 -21.08 21.09
CA LYS A 565 9.34 -21.14 19.71
C LYS A 565 10.14 -20.21 18.79
N GLU A 566 10.42 -18.98 19.22
CA GLU A 566 11.18 -17.99 18.44
C GLU A 566 12.67 -18.36 18.37
N ALA A 567 13.26 -18.85 19.46
CA ALA A 567 14.63 -19.33 19.48
C ALA A 567 14.82 -20.56 18.58
N ILE A 568 13.85 -21.50 18.55
CA ILE A 568 13.89 -22.63 17.61
C ILE A 568 13.83 -22.14 16.16
N ALA A 569 12.91 -21.23 15.84
CA ALA A 569 12.75 -20.69 14.49
C ALA A 569 14.01 -19.93 14.03
N THR A 570 14.64 -19.18 14.92
CA THR A 570 15.89 -18.46 14.64
C THR A 570 17.03 -19.41 14.30
N VAL A 571 17.19 -20.48 15.08
CA VAL A 571 18.22 -21.50 14.81
C VAL A 571 17.90 -22.30 13.54
N GLU A 572 16.63 -22.59 13.25
CA GLU A 572 16.20 -23.24 12.01
C GLU A 572 16.51 -22.36 10.78
N ARG A 573 16.17 -21.06 10.82
CA ARG A 573 16.54 -20.07 9.78
C ARG A 573 18.05 -20.02 9.56
N ALA A 574 18.82 -20.01 10.65
CA ALA A 574 20.28 -20.02 10.57
C ALA A 574 20.84 -21.27 9.89
N MET A 575 20.22 -22.43 10.11
CA MET A 575 20.60 -23.69 9.44
C MET A 575 20.19 -23.74 7.96
N GLU A 576 19.05 -23.16 7.58
CA GLU A 576 18.57 -23.16 6.19
C GLU A 576 19.38 -22.22 5.31
N HIS A 577 19.69 -21.02 5.81
CA HIS A 577 20.44 -20.00 5.09
C HIS A 577 21.97 -20.14 5.22
N ASN A 578 22.45 -21.14 6.00
CA ASN A 578 23.88 -21.33 6.34
C ASN A 578 24.54 -20.04 6.84
N HIS A 579 23.94 -19.39 7.85
CA HIS A 579 24.56 -18.23 8.49
C HIS A 579 25.87 -18.60 9.20
N ASP A 580 26.75 -17.61 9.33
CA ASP A 580 27.94 -17.73 10.17
C ASP A 580 27.53 -17.96 11.63
N LEU A 581 28.29 -18.80 12.33
CA LEU A 581 28.03 -19.16 13.74
C LEU A 581 27.95 -17.93 14.66
N ASP A 582 28.76 -16.91 14.38
CA ASP A 582 28.81 -15.67 15.16
C ASP A 582 27.53 -14.84 14.99
N THR A 583 26.93 -14.82 13.79
CA THR A 583 25.67 -14.11 13.50
C THR A 583 24.51 -14.80 14.22
N ALA A 584 24.41 -16.13 14.10
CA ALA A 584 23.37 -16.90 14.80
C ALA A 584 23.47 -16.76 16.33
N LEU A 585 24.69 -16.68 16.86
CA LEU A 585 24.93 -16.44 18.28
C LEU A 585 24.56 -15.01 18.70
N LEU A 586 24.80 -14.02 17.85
CA LEU A 586 24.40 -12.63 18.11
C LEU A 586 22.88 -12.52 18.18
N GLU A 587 22.16 -13.07 17.21
CA GLU A 587 20.68 -13.10 17.20
C GLU A 587 20.13 -13.79 18.44
N LEU A 588 20.65 -14.97 18.78
CA LEU A 588 20.21 -15.72 19.93
C LEU A 588 20.52 -15.01 21.26
N ASN A 589 21.67 -14.33 21.37
CA ASN A 589 21.97 -13.51 22.55
C ASN A 589 21.08 -12.28 22.63
N THR A 590 20.75 -11.65 21.50
CA THR A 590 19.80 -10.52 21.51
C THR A 590 18.41 -10.97 21.95
N LEU A 591 17.92 -12.13 21.49
CA LEU A 591 16.67 -12.73 21.94
C LEU A 591 16.69 -13.08 23.43
N ARG A 592 17.80 -13.65 23.91
CA ARG A 592 17.97 -13.93 25.34
C ARG A 592 17.88 -12.66 26.18
N MET A 593 18.52 -11.57 25.72
CA MET A 593 18.52 -10.30 26.43
C MET A 593 17.16 -9.59 26.37
N SER A 594 16.44 -9.64 25.25
CA SER A 594 15.12 -9.02 25.14
C SER A 594 14.08 -9.69 26.03
N MET A 595 14.14 -11.02 26.16
CA MET A 595 13.17 -11.81 26.94
C MET A 595 13.64 -12.11 28.36
N ASN A 596 14.84 -11.67 28.74
CA ASN A 596 15.48 -11.91 30.03
C ASN A 596 15.53 -13.39 30.45
N VAL A 597 15.90 -14.24 29.49
CA VAL A 597 15.90 -15.70 29.63
C VAL A 597 17.26 -16.25 30.08
N THR A 598 17.24 -17.37 30.80
CA THR A 598 18.45 -18.06 31.28
C THR A 598 19.19 -18.80 30.15
N TYR A 599 20.50 -19.04 30.31
CA TYR A 599 21.26 -19.85 29.35
C TYR A 599 20.79 -21.31 29.28
N HIS A 600 20.07 -21.81 30.29
CA HIS A 600 19.48 -23.15 30.28
C HIS A 600 18.39 -23.31 29.20
N GLU A 601 17.48 -22.35 29.11
CA GLU A 601 16.39 -22.35 28.12
C GLU A 601 16.93 -22.14 26.70
N VAL A 602 17.95 -21.30 26.55
CA VAL A 602 18.70 -21.14 25.30
C VAL A 602 19.31 -22.46 24.81
N ARG A 603 20.00 -23.18 25.71
CA ARG A 603 20.58 -24.51 25.40
C ARG A 603 19.48 -25.51 25.04
N THR A 604 18.32 -25.42 25.69
CA THR A 604 17.16 -26.26 25.41
C THR A 604 16.61 -26.01 24.01
N ALA A 605 16.38 -24.75 23.63
CA ALA A 605 15.87 -24.39 22.31
C ALA A 605 16.84 -24.76 21.17
N THR A 606 18.14 -24.53 21.36
CA THR A 606 19.18 -24.89 20.37
C THR A 606 19.29 -26.39 20.17
N VAL A 607 19.28 -27.17 21.25
CA VAL A 607 19.27 -28.65 21.17
C VAL A 607 18.00 -29.16 20.48
N ILE A 608 16.82 -28.59 20.76
CA ILE A 608 15.57 -28.99 20.11
C ILE A 608 15.64 -28.74 18.60
N SER A 609 16.11 -27.57 18.17
CA SER A 609 16.26 -27.22 16.76
C SER A 609 17.24 -28.16 16.04
N MET A 610 18.41 -28.43 16.63
CA MET A 610 19.38 -29.40 16.10
C MET A 610 18.78 -30.81 15.96
N LEU A 611 18.07 -31.29 16.98
CA LEU A 611 17.43 -32.62 16.94
C LEU A 611 16.30 -32.70 15.93
N LYS A 612 15.47 -31.65 15.79
CA LYS A 612 14.44 -31.56 14.74
C LYS A 612 15.05 -31.64 13.35
N ARG A 613 16.18 -30.96 13.12
CA ARG A 613 16.89 -31.02 11.84
C ARG A 613 17.43 -32.42 11.53
N VAL A 614 18.00 -33.09 12.53
CA VAL A 614 18.43 -34.49 12.42
C VAL A 614 17.24 -35.40 12.12
N TYR A 615 16.11 -35.21 12.80
CA TYR A 615 14.87 -35.95 12.52
C TYR A 615 14.40 -35.74 11.07
N HIS A 616 14.42 -34.51 10.56
CA HIS A 616 14.05 -34.22 9.18
C HIS A 616 14.94 -34.97 8.17
N PHE A 617 16.26 -35.06 8.40
CA PHE A 617 17.15 -35.85 7.54
C PHE A 617 16.86 -37.35 7.57
N ILE A 618 16.50 -37.88 8.75
CA ILE A 618 16.14 -39.30 8.93
C ILE A 618 14.78 -39.59 8.25
N ALA A 619 13.78 -38.72 8.44
CA ALA A 619 12.45 -38.87 7.85
C ALA A 619 12.47 -38.79 6.31
N THR A 620 13.33 -37.94 5.76
CA THR A 620 13.52 -37.80 4.30
C THR A 620 14.44 -38.87 3.69
N GLN A 621 15.01 -39.78 4.51
CA GLN A 621 15.97 -40.82 4.10
C GLN A 621 17.20 -40.31 3.33
N THR A 622 17.57 -39.05 3.50
CA THR A 622 18.66 -38.41 2.74
C THR A 622 20.04 -38.77 3.27
N LEU A 623 20.17 -38.99 4.58
CA LEU A 623 21.41 -39.41 5.27
C LEU A 623 21.11 -40.47 6.33
N GLY A 624 22.09 -41.33 6.61
CA GLY A 624 22.00 -42.28 7.72
C GLY A 624 22.03 -41.58 9.09
N PRO A 625 21.47 -42.18 10.17
CA PRO A 625 21.40 -41.55 11.49
C PRO A 625 22.76 -41.08 12.05
N LYS A 626 23.85 -41.83 11.77
CA LYS A 626 25.21 -41.45 12.19
C LYS A 626 25.70 -40.22 11.44
N GLU A 627 25.55 -40.21 10.12
CA GLU A 627 26.04 -39.15 9.25
C GLU A 627 25.26 -37.84 9.44
N ALA A 628 23.95 -37.93 9.68
CA ALA A 628 23.10 -36.77 9.96
C ALA A 628 23.50 -36.08 11.26
N VAL A 629 23.76 -36.84 12.33
CA VAL A 629 24.23 -36.30 13.61
C VAL A 629 25.60 -35.64 13.44
N THR A 630 26.57 -36.34 12.83
CA THR A 630 27.92 -35.78 12.62
C THR A 630 27.86 -34.49 11.79
N LYS A 631 27.03 -34.40 10.75
CA LYS A 631 26.92 -33.19 9.92
C LYS A 631 26.37 -32.00 10.70
N VAL A 632 25.28 -32.17 11.44
CA VAL A 632 24.64 -31.07 12.18
C VAL A 632 25.50 -30.65 13.38
N PHE A 633 25.98 -31.60 14.17
CA PHE A 633 26.74 -31.29 15.39
C PHE A 633 28.19 -30.88 15.13
N SER A 634 28.83 -31.27 14.02
CA SER A 634 30.17 -30.74 13.67
C SER A 634 30.11 -29.27 13.26
N GLN A 635 29.07 -28.87 12.54
CA GLN A 635 28.89 -27.49 12.09
C GLN A 635 28.43 -26.59 13.24
N TRP A 636 27.42 -27.04 14.00
CA TRP A 636 26.75 -26.20 14.99
C TRP A 636 27.14 -26.48 16.44
N GLY A 637 27.90 -27.53 16.72
CA GLY A 637 28.34 -27.88 18.08
C GLY A 637 29.14 -26.77 18.74
N LYS A 638 29.92 -26.00 17.96
CA LYS A 638 30.69 -24.84 18.46
C LYS A 638 29.83 -23.74 19.10
N LEU A 639 28.51 -23.71 18.86
CA LEU A 639 27.62 -22.81 19.58
C LEU A 639 27.62 -23.08 21.09
N PHE A 640 27.76 -24.34 21.51
CA PHE A 640 27.70 -24.70 22.93
C PHE A 640 28.91 -24.24 23.73
N GLU A 641 30.08 -24.05 23.10
CA GLU A 641 31.29 -23.53 23.73
C GLU A 641 31.05 -22.15 24.39
N ARG A 642 30.20 -21.33 23.76
CA ARG A 642 29.87 -19.98 24.22
C ARG A 642 28.55 -19.88 24.97
N GLN A 643 27.84 -21.01 25.14
CA GLN A 643 26.57 -21.09 25.89
C GLN A 643 26.72 -21.84 27.22
N ALA A 644 27.79 -22.61 27.40
CA ALA A 644 28.10 -23.35 28.61
C ALA A 644 29.52 -23.02 29.08
N PHE A 645 29.62 -22.21 30.13
CA PHE A 645 30.89 -21.73 30.67
C PHE A 645 31.38 -22.61 31.81
N ASP A 646 30.46 -23.08 32.65
CA ASP A 646 30.78 -23.87 33.84
C ASP A 646 30.64 -25.38 33.58
N LEU A 647 31.42 -26.17 34.32
CA LEU A 647 31.35 -27.65 34.30
C LEU A 647 29.93 -28.17 34.62
N GLN A 648 29.20 -27.46 35.50
CA GLN A 648 27.82 -27.79 35.85
C GLN A 648 26.85 -27.53 34.68
N GLU A 649 27.07 -26.48 33.88
CA GLU A 649 26.26 -26.16 32.72
C GLU A 649 26.46 -27.15 31.56
N ARG A 650 27.68 -27.68 31.42
CA ARG A 650 27.97 -28.76 30.47
C ARG A 650 27.30 -30.08 30.87
N ALA A 651 27.26 -30.39 32.18
CA ALA A 651 26.50 -31.53 32.69
C ALA A 651 24.97 -31.35 32.50
N ASP A 652 24.48 -30.12 32.64
CA ASP A 652 23.11 -29.74 32.35
C ASP A 652 22.76 -29.90 30.86
N LEU A 653 23.65 -29.52 29.93
CA LEU A 653 23.51 -29.77 28.49
C LEU A 653 23.31 -31.27 28.18
N MET A 654 24.06 -32.15 28.86
CA MET A 654 23.89 -33.60 28.74
C MET A 654 22.51 -34.07 29.20
N ASN A 655 22.02 -33.54 30.32
CA ASN A 655 20.67 -33.85 30.81
C ASN A 655 19.58 -33.36 29.85
N ILE A 656 19.73 -32.17 29.27
CA ILE A 656 18.79 -31.62 28.28
C ILE A 656 18.76 -32.53 27.05
N ILE A 657 19.91 -32.90 26.47
CA ILE A 657 19.97 -33.80 25.31
C ILE A 657 19.30 -35.14 25.62
N MET A 658 19.62 -35.74 26.78
CA MET A 658 19.00 -36.99 27.20
C MET A 658 17.47 -36.88 27.29
N SER A 659 16.96 -35.83 27.96
CA SER A 659 15.51 -35.63 28.13
C SER A 659 14.78 -35.42 26.79
N ARG A 660 15.36 -34.65 25.87
CA ARG A 660 14.72 -34.32 24.59
C ARG A 660 14.77 -35.49 23.59
N VAL A 661 15.82 -36.31 23.60
CA VAL A 661 15.88 -37.55 22.81
C VAL A 661 14.82 -38.55 23.25
N ILE A 662 14.53 -38.64 24.56
CA ILE A 662 13.44 -39.48 25.09
C ILE A 662 12.07 -38.99 24.59
N VAL A 663 11.85 -37.68 24.60
CA VAL A 663 10.56 -37.08 24.21
C VAL A 663 10.26 -37.24 22.71
N GLN A 664 11.26 -37.20 21.84
CA GLN A 664 11.06 -37.29 20.38
C GLN A 664 10.85 -38.72 19.82
N ASN A 665 10.97 -39.76 20.65
CA ASN A 665 10.60 -41.16 20.35
C ASN A 665 11.16 -41.73 19.01
N PHE A 666 12.48 -41.66 18.81
CA PHE A 666 13.18 -42.24 17.65
C PHE A 666 13.10 -43.78 17.63
N GLU A 667 13.23 -44.42 16.45
CA GLU A 667 13.26 -45.90 16.33
C GLU A 667 14.48 -46.54 17.03
N ARG A 668 15.59 -45.80 17.17
CA ARG A 668 16.81 -46.20 17.90
C ARG A 668 17.40 -45.02 18.69
N PRO A 669 16.82 -44.66 19.84
CA PRO A 669 17.25 -43.49 20.61
C PRO A 669 18.65 -43.67 21.22
N GLU A 670 19.03 -44.90 21.57
CA GLU A 670 20.34 -45.22 22.19
C GLU A 670 21.50 -44.94 21.24
N PHE A 671 21.31 -45.21 19.95
CA PHE A 671 22.33 -45.00 18.94
C PHE A 671 22.50 -43.52 18.61
N ILE A 672 21.42 -42.74 18.61
CA ILE A 672 21.48 -41.29 18.38
C ILE A 672 22.14 -40.60 19.57
N LEU A 673 21.73 -40.94 20.80
CA LEU A 673 22.31 -40.37 22.02
C LEU A 673 23.82 -40.61 22.09
N PHE A 674 24.25 -41.84 21.84
CA PHE A 674 25.67 -42.19 21.81
C PHE A 674 26.45 -41.39 20.75
N ASN A 675 25.94 -41.27 19.52
CA ASN A 675 26.63 -40.52 18.47
C ASN A 675 26.67 -39.01 18.76
N VAL A 676 25.65 -38.44 19.40
CA VAL A 676 25.66 -37.03 19.83
C VAL A 676 26.75 -36.81 20.87
N TYR A 677 26.84 -37.66 21.89
CA TYR A 677 27.88 -37.55 22.93
C TYR A 677 29.28 -37.76 22.38
N ASN A 678 29.47 -38.74 21.50
CA ASN A 678 30.76 -38.94 20.84
C ASN A 678 31.15 -37.74 19.97
N CYS A 679 30.20 -37.14 19.24
CA CYS A 679 30.47 -35.94 18.44
C CYS A 679 30.80 -34.71 19.30
N LEU A 680 30.16 -34.57 20.47
CA LEU A 680 30.45 -33.48 21.42
C LEU A 680 31.79 -33.69 22.15
N TYR A 681 32.22 -34.93 22.35
CA TYR A 681 33.56 -35.27 22.83
C TYR A 681 34.63 -35.00 21.76
N GLU A 682 34.42 -35.45 20.50
CA GLU A 682 35.33 -35.18 19.38
C GLU A 682 35.48 -33.69 19.03
N THR A 683 34.53 -32.84 19.44
CA THR A 683 34.57 -31.38 19.25
C THR A 683 35.12 -30.63 20.47
N ASP A 684 35.69 -31.36 21.45
CA ASP A 684 36.29 -30.83 22.68
C ASP A 684 35.33 -29.98 23.55
N ILE A 685 34.01 -30.15 23.40
CA ILE A 685 33.00 -29.44 24.20
C ILE A 685 32.81 -30.12 25.56
N LEU A 686 32.95 -31.45 25.60
CA LEU A 686 32.79 -32.26 26.80
C LEU A 686 34.13 -32.82 27.25
N GLU A 687 34.55 -32.43 28.46
CA GLU A 687 35.72 -32.99 29.14
C GLU A 687 35.34 -34.28 29.88
N GLU A 688 36.31 -35.16 30.09
CA GLU A 688 36.11 -36.47 30.72
C GLU A 688 35.57 -36.35 32.16
N ASP A 689 36.05 -35.37 32.91
CA ASP A 689 35.58 -35.05 34.27
C ASP A 689 34.07 -34.71 34.31
N VAL A 690 33.56 -34.02 33.28
CA VAL A 690 32.13 -33.69 33.16
C VAL A 690 31.32 -34.96 32.90
N ILE A 691 31.83 -35.85 32.05
CA ILE A 691 31.18 -37.12 31.72
C ILE A 691 31.10 -38.01 32.97
N TYR A 692 32.16 -38.07 33.78
CA TYR A 692 32.20 -38.85 35.01
C TYR A 692 31.26 -38.30 36.09
N THR A 693 31.25 -36.98 36.29
CA THR A 693 30.34 -36.32 37.24
C THR A 693 28.88 -36.46 36.84
N TRP A 694 28.59 -36.32 35.55
CA TRP A 694 27.26 -36.57 34.99
C TRP A 694 26.82 -38.03 35.18
N TRP A 695 27.69 -39.00 34.86
CA TRP A 695 27.40 -40.41 35.04
C TRP A 695 27.15 -40.78 36.51
N ALA A 696 27.94 -40.23 37.43
CA ALA A 696 27.72 -40.41 38.87
C ALA A 696 26.38 -39.84 39.34
N SER A 697 25.94 -38.70 38.80
CA SER A 697 24.64 -38.09 39.11
C SER A 697 23.44 -38.92 38.64
N ILE A 698 23.61 -39.72 37.58
CA ILE A 698 22.57 -40.61 37.06
C ILE A 698 22.46 -41.91 37.88
N GLN A 699 23.55 -42.36 38.50
CA GLN A 699 23.56 -43.57 39.34
C GLN A 699 22.92 -43.39 40.73
N THR A 700 22.54 -42.16 41.12
CA THR A 700 21.85 -41.90 42.39
C THR A 700 20.44 -42.52 42.40
N PRO A 701 20.02 -43.24 43.48
CA PRO A 701 18.96 -44.27 43.44
C PRO A 701 17.50 -43.77 43.44
N SER A 702 17.23 -42.52 43.02
CA SER A 702 15.87 -41.95 43.10
C SER A 702 15.02 -42.13 41.82
N SER A 703 15.59 -42.60 40.71
CA SER A 703 14.85 -42.96 39.49
C SER A 703 15.63 -44.04 38.72
N PRO A 704 14.99 -45.11 38.21
CA PRO A 704 15.71 -46.13 37.45
C PRO A 704 16.35 -45.52 36.19
N PRO A 705 17.60 -45.89 35.84
CA PRO A 705 18.22 -45.41 34.61
C PRO A 705 17.39 -45.88 33.41
N PRO A 706 17.08 -45.01 32.45
CA PRO A 706 16.31 -45.41 31.28
C PRO A 706 17.10 -46.45 30.46
N PRO A 707 16.43 -47.41 29.77
CA PRO A 707 17.08 -48.47 29.00
C PRO A 707 18.06 -47.95 27.93
N ILE A 708 17.93 -46.67 27.58
CA ILE A 708 18.66 -45.94 26.55
C ILE A 708 20.15 -45.72 26.91
N THR A 709 20.55 -45.90 28.18
CA THR A 709 21.93 -45.68 28.61
C THR A 709 22.84 -46.90 28.47
N SER A 710 22.35 -48.03 27.92
CA SER A 710 23.12 -49.28 27.85
C SER A 710 24.39 -49.17 26.98
N LEU A 711 24.30 -48.45 25.87
CA LEU A 711 25.40 -48.17 24.94
C LEU A 711 26.32 -47.06 25.48
N THR A 712 25.75 -46.03 26.09
CA THR A 712 26.54 -44.95 26.71
C THR A 712 27.29 -45.45 27.94
N ALA A 713 26.77 -46.43 28.68
CA ALA A 713 27.47 -47.06 29.81
C ALA A 713 28.75 -47.77 29.35
N LYS A 714 28.67 -48.57 28.28
CA LYS A 714 29.84 -49.24 27.68
C LYS A 714 30.88 -48.27 27.16
N TRP A 715 30.44 -47.11 26.69
CA TRP A 715 31.32 -46.04 26.24
C TRP A 715 32.03 -45.35 27.41
N VAL A 716 31.30 -45.03 28.49
CA VAL A 716 31.91 -44.46 29.71
C VAL A 716 32.90 -45.44 30.36
N ASP A 717 32.60 -46.74 30.37
CA ASP A 717 33.54 -47.76 30.86
C ASP A 717 34.79 -47.88 29.96
N TRP A 718 34.63 -47.70 28.64
CA TRP A 718 35.76 -47.64 27.71
C TRP A 718 36.63 -46.40 27.94
N LEU A 719 36.03 -45.23 28.16
CA LEU A 719 36.76 -43.99 28.48
C LEU A 719 37.58 -44.13 29.76
N LYS A 720 37.01 -44.71 30.82
CA LYS A 720 37.73 -44.96 32.08
C LYS A 720 38.93 -45.88 31.90
N ASN A 721 38.79 -46.95 31.11
CA ASN A 721 39.89 -47.88 30.85
C ASN A 721 40.99 -47.23 29.99
N ALA A 722 40.63 -46.35 29.05
CA ALA A 722 41.58 -45.63 28.21
C ALA A 722 42.40 -44.60 29.01
N ASP A 723 41.77 -43.93 29.99
CA ASP A 723 42.45 -43.00 30.90
C ASP A 723 43.38 -43.75 31.89
N GLU A 724 42.95 -44.91 32.40
CA GLU A 724 43.78 -45.77 33.25
C GLU A 724 45.04 -46.28 32.50
N GLU A 725 44.93 -46.75 31.25
CA GLU A 725 46.08 -47.15 30.42
C GLU A 725 47.04 -45.97 30.12
N SER A 726 46.52 -44.77 29.86
CA SER A 726 47.36 -43.57 29.65
C SER A 726 48.08 -43.14 30.93
N SER A 727 47.51 -43.37 32.10
CA SER A 727 48.12 -43.03 33.39
C SER A 727 49.22 -44.01 33.80
N GLU A 728 49.11 -45.29 33.40
CA GLU A 728 50.14 -46.32 33.64
C GLU A 728 51.39 -46.08 32.77
N GLU A 729 51.24 -45.67 31.50
CA GLU A 729 52.39 -45.38 30.61
C GLU A 729 53.25 -44.18 31.08
N VAL A 730 52.65 -43.18 31.76
CA VAL A 730 53.39 -42.02 32.30
C VAL A 730 54.15 -42.38 33.59
N SER A 731 53.76 -43.47 34.27
CA SER A 731 54.42 -43.92 35.49
C SER A 731 55.69 -44.75 35.25
N ASP A 732 55.84 -45.35 34.06
CA ASP A 732 57.01 -46.16 33.70
C ASP A 732 58.20 -45.31 33.21
N ASP A 733 57.97 -44.11 32.66
CA ASP A 733 59.04 -43.23 32.12
C ASP A 733 59.71 -42.32 33.17
N ALA A 734 59.30 -42.42 34.45
CA ALA A 734 59.89 -41.68 35.57
C ALA A 734 60.83 -42.52 36.46
N SER A 735 61.17 -43.75 36.05
CA SER A 735 61.97 -44.69 36.86
C SER A 735 63.34 -45.10 36.29
N ASP A 736 63.79 -44.49 35.18
CA ASP A 736 65.06 -44.85 34.51
C ASP A 736 66.12 -43.70 34.39
N GLU A 737 66.09 -42.73 35.31
CA GLU A 737 67.27 -41.86 35.58
C GLU A 737 67.60 -41.80 37.09
N ALA A 738 68.39 -42.78 37.55
CA ALA A 738 69.20 -42.70 38.77
C ALA A 738 70.54 -43.43 38.62
#